data_AF-A0A7Y7C7T3-F1
#
_entry.id   AF-A0A7Y7C7T3-F1
#
_cell.length_a   1.000
_cell.length_b   1.000
_cell.length_c   1.000
_cell.angle_alpha   90.00
_cell.angle_beta   90.00
_cell.angle_gamma   90.00
#
_symmetry.space_group_name_H-M   'P 1'
#
loop_
_entity.id
_entity.type
_entity.pdbx_description
1 polymer ?
#
loop_
_entity_poly.entity_id
_entity_poly.type
_entity_poly.pdbx_seq_one_letter_code
_entity_poly.pdbx_strand_id
1 'polypeptide(L)'
;MSTRHKVKQGEWLSKIARQYGFAKWQELWDHPDNASLRAKRANAFCLQPGDEVVIPELPGLKVSTGSSYSLQGGDPPDRIRLGMRRANAPLGLKRYELKLGEKLLKGTLTFQGLLDQPLPPDATEATLKVWTSEEPELACEWKLKLGFLDPLDALSGVQARLANLGWYNGPINNELTDATRTALASFQLAQLLPPTGELSKETLETLEDRHEQNGGTEVMPPSFGSDDDEEELQEGGGAPGGGSSSAGAGAAPPPATGPASASPGGTGGSASGSGTGGSGTTTGASAGTGGSGSTTGASAQSGTSTGGAGTTAQSAPGAGGSGSTTGASAQSGTGTGGSGTTAQSGAGTGGSGTTTAASTQGTTGTGGSGTTTAASPQTGGGTATGGTAAAATAQQSATAVDTHRYGGFVLQRRDRDDQHRWGGAVQPVAQGNNGAPTLVAPGTGTAGNALTAPTHVLRLQRDLRELGFLIGGTPDGAFGLSTEWAVREFQIYSKMENVALEDTANTSTNYVERLSQVANSQVYDGAVSGVVNDDTEQRIRHWLTNHWRCPVIVRAMNVANGNPTTVVQDNLWRHDDCVNTAPRIYVRDFSGYYTLPTGRNQTDLHVLGTYTNYPSYGGPVSMPTRHTWATSELLPANFVGVANYNSMSASQRSTYKVVRAAAEQENLGYFDSLNAYDNAFISLGPCHWTLGILFAGSAEPSEGELCGFLSYLRSSNQTAFEEAIEFFGLRIDEDWNAGAGNGATLYSSAGKKYSGWPAQQLDDETWARMAQTEAAGNYYKTYHWYYRFQMAGRTIEGFQRAMWNAARIRLRDIRNTPWGTGVADVGTGANARAPTIGDVATSEKLMGILLRWHIFRPGHVAGGNSAGQRLRNAFTAAKAANPTLNWTQAPNLWANEHETALITHILAEASSVNDSVDNVANWPSWLGGTVQTTNTRNYQLVLPAGTTLLSTRNSFNFDVP
;
A
#
# COMPACT_ATOMS: atom_id res chain seq x y z
N MET A 1 -21.12 34.74 -50.52
CA MET A 1 -19.70 34.34 -50.67
C MET A 1 -19.17 33.98 -49.29
N SER A 2 -18.18 33.08 -49.20
CA SER A 2 -17.46 32.81 -47.96
C SER A 2 -16.69 34.04 -47.45
N THR A 3 -16.75 34.31 -46.15
CA THR A 3 -15.99 35.40 -45.49
C THR A 3 -14.79 34.84 -44.74
N ARG A 4 -13.67 35.57 -44.67
CA ARG A 4 -12.54 35.21 -43.80
C ARG A 4 -12.64 36.00 -42.50
N HIS A 5 -12.74 35.29 -41.39
CA HIS A 5 -12.61 35.84 -40.05
C HIS A 5 -11.17 35.65 -39.57
N LYS A 6 -10.59 36.68 -38.93
CA LYS A 6 -9.24 36.63 -38.37
C LYS A 6 -9.31 36.69 -36.85
N VAL A 7 -8.87 35.60 -36.22
CA VAL A 7 -8.96 35.34 -34.77
C VAL A 7 -8.26 36.42 -33.97
N LYS A 8 -8.87 36.86 -32.87
CA LYS A 8 -8.30 37.74 -31.84
C LYS A 8 -8.15 36.98 -30.52
N GLN A 9 -7.37 37.55 -29.60
CA GLN A 9 -7.23 36.99 -28.25
C GLN A 9 -8.61 36.96 -27.54
N GLY A 10 -8.97 35.83 -26.92
CA GLY A 10 -10.29 35.65 -26.30
C GLY A 10 -11.38 35.12 -27.24
N GLU A 11 -11.06 34.83 -28.51
CA GLU A 11 -11.97 34.20 -29.47
C GLU A 11 -11.61 32.71 -29.65
N TRP A 12 -12.59 31.82 -29.46
CA TRP A 12 -12.50 30.39 -29.73
C TRP A 12 -13.57 30.00 -30.76
N LEU A 13 -13.45 28.84 -31.42
CA LEU A 13 -14.23 28.57 -32.63
C LEU A 13 -15.76 28.56 -32.41
N SER A 14 -16.24 28.16 -31.23
CA SER A 14 -17.66 28.21 -30.86
C SER A 14 -18.18 29.64 -30.60
N LYS A 15 -17.33 30.56 -30.16
CA LYS A 15 -17.65 31.99 -30.07
C LYS A 15 -17.74 32.62 -31.47
N ILE A 16 -16.80 32.25 -32.35
CA ILE A 16 -16.77 32.68 -33.76
C ILE A 16 -17.99 32.13 -34.52
N ALA A 17 -18.31 30.85 -34.38
CA ALA A 17 -19.48 30.21 -35.01
C ALA A 17 -20.78 30.97 -34.69
N ARG A 18 -21.04 31.22 -33.41
CA ARG A 18 -22.22 31.98 -32.95
C ARG A 18 -22.22 33.42 -33.47
N GLN A 19 -21.07 34.10 -33.58
CA GLN A 19 -20.98 35.44 -34.17
C GLN A 19 -21.47 35.49 -35.63
N TYR A 20 -21.24 34.42 -36.41
CA TYR A 20 -21.68 34.31 -37.80
C TYR A 20 -22.98 33.51 -37.97
N GLY A 21 -23.72 33.24 -36.88
CA GLY A 21 -25.03 32.58 -36.92
C GLY A 21 -25.01 31.05 -37.09
N PHE A 22 -23.84 30.40 -36.97
CA PHE A 22 -23.72 28.95 -36.97
C PHE A 22 -24.01 28.40 -35.57
N ALA A 23 -24.83 27.35 -35.48
CA ALA A 23 -25.15 26.70 -34.21
C ALA A 23 -23.96 25.86 -33.69
N LYS A 24 -23.26 25.17 -34.59
CA LYS A 24 -22.18 24.23 -34.28
C LYS A 24 -20.84 24.75 -34.75
N TRP A 25 -19.85 24.70 -33.87
CA TRP A 25 -18.47 25.06 -34.22
C TRP A 25 -17.83 24.05 -35.17
N GLN A 26 -18.31 22.81 -35.16
CA GLN A 26 -17.90 21.73 -36.07
C GLN A 26 -18.22 22.07 -37.54
N GLU A 27 -19.32 22.77 -37.81
CA GLU A 27 -19.68 23.21 -39.17
C GLU A 27 -18.65 24.19 -39.76
N LEU A 28 -17.95 24.95 -38.91
CA LEU A 28 -16.77 25.71 -39.31
C LEU A 28 -15.51 24.84 -39.31
N TRP A 29 -15.25 24.08 -38.24
CA TRP A 29 -14.02 23.31 -38.07
C TRP A 29 -13.79 22.34 -39.21
N ASP A 30 -14.77 21.51 -39.53
CA ASP A 30 -14.66 20.40 -40.48
C ASP A 30 -14.82 20.84 -41.94
N HIS A 31 -15.25 22.09 -42.19
CA HIS A 31 -15.41 22.65 -43.52
C HIS A 31 -14.12 22.47 -44.36
N PRO A 32 -14.19 22.07 -45.65
CA PRO A 32 -12.99 21.80 -46.46
C PRO A 32 -12.00 22.97 -46.50
N ASP A 33 -12.50 24.20 -46.61
CA ASP A 33 -11.66 25.41 -46.67
C ASP A 33 -10.89 25.70 -45.37
N ASN A 34 -11.27 25.08 -44.24
CA ASN A 34 -10.58 25.16 -42.95
C ASN A 34 -9.62 23.99 -42.71
N ALA A 35 -9.37 23.13 -43.70
CA ALA A 35 -8.43 22.01 -43.55
C ALA A 35 -7.00 22.47 -43.19
N SER A 36 -6.58 23.66 -43.63
CA SER A 36 -5.30 24.28 -43.22
C SER A 36 -5.27 24.73 -41.77
N LEU A 37 -6.41 25.17 -41.21
CA LEU A 37 -6.55 25.47 -39.79
C LEU A 37 -6.51 24.18 -38.96
N ARG A 38 -7.25 23.14 -39.37
CA ARG A 38 -7.22 21.80 -38.73
C ARG A 38 -5.81 21.17 -38.76
N ALA A 39 -5.06 21.36 -39.85
CA ALA A 39 -3.68 20.90 -39.94
C ALA A 39 -2.70 21.70 -39.04
N LYS A 40 -3.07 22.91 -38.60
CA LYS A 40 -2.27 23.77 -37.71
C LYS A 40 -2.68 23.67 -36.22
N ARG A 41 -3.91 23.23 -35.92
CA ARG A 41 -4.50 23.27 -34.59
C ARG A 41 -5.13 21.94 -34.21
N ALA A 42 -4.69 21.35 -33.10
CA ALA A 42 -5.28 20.12 -32.55
C ALA A 42 -6.62 20.37 -31.82
N ASN A 43 -6.84 21.57 -31.27
CA ASN A 43 -7.99 21.88 -30.42
C ASN A 43 -8.69 23.17 -30.89
N ALA A 44 -9.97 23.06 -31.29
CA ALA A 44 -10.80 24.19 -31.75
C ALA A 44 -11.09 25.27 -30.67
N PHE A 45 -10.84 24.96 -29.40
CA PHE A 45 -10.95 25.91 -28.28
C PHE A 45 -9.64 26.66 -27.97
N CYS A 46 -8.51 26.23 -28.54
CA CYS A 46 -7.22 26.92 -28.48
C CYS A 46 -6.82 27.40 -29.88
N LEU A 47 -7.19 28.64 -30.22
CA LEU A 47 -6.79 29.31 -31.46
C LEU A 47 -5.77 30.41 -31.12
N GLN A 48 -4.84 30.71 -32.04
CA GLN A 48 -3.87 31.79 -31.85
C GLN A 48 -4.37 33.09 -32.50
N PRO A 49 -4.14 34.26 -31.90
CA PRO A 49 -4.42 35.54 -32.55
C PRO A 49 -3.75 35.62 -33.93
N GLY A 50 -4.56 35.92 -34.94
CA GLY A 50 -4.13 36.02 -36.34
C GLY A 50 -4.31 34.76 -37.19
N ASP A 51 -4.75 33.63 -36.62
CA ASP A 51 -5.27 32.50 -37.41
C ASP A 51 -6.51 32.93 -38.23
N GLU A 52 -6.72 32.31 -39.40
CA GLU A 52 -7.88 32.57 -40.24
C GLU A 52 -8.89 31.42 -40.16
N VAL A 53 -10.16 31.77 -39.95
CA VAL A 53 -11.32 30.88 -40.06
C VAL A 53 -12.11 31.31 -41.30
N VAL A 54 -12.26 30.40 -42.26
CA VAL A 54 -13.19 30.56 -43.38
C VAL A 54 -14.60 30.30 -42.87
N ILE A 55 -15.45 31.30 -43.00
CA ILE A 55 -16.88 31.25 -42.71
C ILE A 55 -17.60 30.98 -44.03
N PRO A 56 -18.24 29.82 -44.22
CA PRO A 56 -19.03 29.55 -45.42
C PRO A 56 -20.32 30.40 -45.42
N GLU A 57 -21.05 30.37 -46.54
CA GLU A 57 -22.35 31.04 -46.61
C GLU A 57 -23.40 30.20 -45.87
N LEU A 58 -24.12 30.80 -44.92
CA LEU A 58 -25.16 30.11 -44.15
C LEU A 58 -26.21 29.48 -45.09
N PRO A 59 -26.50 28.18 -45.00
CA PRO A 59 -27.54 27.56 -45.82
C PRO A 59 -28.92 28.06 -45.38
N GLY A 60 -29.49 28.99 -46.14
CA GLY A 60 -30.78 29.61 -45.84
C GLY A 60 -31.90 28.57 -45.69
N LEU A 61 -32.61 28.63 -44.56
CA LEU A 61 -33.70 27.70 -44.24
C LEU A 61 -34.85 27.84 -45.25
N LYS A 62 -35.07 26.80 -46.07
CA LYS A 62 -36.19 26.76 -47.03
C LYS A 62 -37.50 26.53 -46.27
N VAL A 63 -38.31 27.57 -46.18
CA VAL A 63 -39.64 27.56 -45.54
C VAL A 63 -40.75 27.75 -46.57
N SER A 64 -41.93 27.22 -46.28
CA SER A 64 -43.14 27.33 -47.11
C SER A 64 -44.00 28.51 -46.65
N THR A 65 -44.36 29.39 -47.58
CA THR A 65 -45.19 30.57 -47.32
C THR A 65 -46.53 30.18 -46.69
N GLY A 66 -46.87 30.81 -45.55
CA GLY A 66 -48.10 30.52 -44.80
C GLY A 66 -48.02 29.33 -43.83
N SER A 67 -46.87 28.66 -43.70
CA SER A 67 -46.64 27.64 -42.67
C SER A 67 -45.99 28.22 -41.42
N SER A 68 -46.45 27.79 -40.24
CA SER A 68 -45.82 28.09 -38.96
C SER A 68 -44.74 27.07 -38.62
N TYR A 69 -43.56 27.54 -38.22
CA TYR A 69 -42.43 26.70 -37.80
C TYR A 69 -42.06 27.02 -36.36
N SER A 70 -41.79 26.00 -35.55
CA SER A 70 -41.15 26.17 -34.25
C SER A 70 -39.66 25.94 -34.38
N LEU A 71 -38.85 26.88 -33.91
CA LEU A 71 -37.39 26.79 -33.88
C LEU A 71 -36.97 26.37 -32.48
N GLN A 72 -36.44 25.16 -32.34
CA GLN A 72 -35.89 24.67 -31.08
C GLN A 72 -34.51 25.31 -30.84
N GLY A 73 -34.20 25.62 -29.57
CA GLY A 73 -32.91 26.18 -29.18
C GLY A 73 -31.72 25.30 -29.56
N GLY A 74 -30.58 25.93 -29.85
CA GLY A 74 -29.36 25.26 -30.30
C GLY A 74 -28.65 24.43 -29.24
N ASP A 75 -27.48 23.91 -29.61
CA ASP A 75 -26.66 23.01 -28.79
C ASP A 75 -26.28 23.60 -27.41
N PRO A 76 -25.94 22.73 -26.42
CA PRO A 76 -25.57 23.16 -25.08
C PRO A 76 -24.50 24.26 -25.08
N PRO A 77 -24.54 25.19 -24.10
CA PRO A 77 -23.48 26.19 -23.94
C PRO A 77 -22.13 25.51 -23.74
N ASP A 78 -21.06 26.16 -24.23
CA ASP A 78 -19.69 25.72 -23.98
C ASP A 78 -19.44 25.64 -22.47
N ARG A 79 -18.56 24.75 -22.01
CA ARG A 79 -18.36 24.49 -20.58
C ARG A 79 -16.93 24.82 -20.14
N ILE A 80 -16.79 25.51 -19.01
CA ILE A 80 -15.50 25.71 -18.35
C ILE A 80 -15.24 24.55 -17.39
N ARG A 81 -14.10 23.89 -17.57
CA ARG A 81 -13.59 22.81 -16.71
C ARG A 81 -12.28 23.24 -16.07
N LEU A 82 -12.20 23.15 -14.74
CA LEU A 82 -11.01 23.48 -13.96
C LEU A 82 -10.86 22.52 -12.78
N GLY A 83 -9.82 21.69 -12.78
CA GLY A 83 -9.43 20.88 -11.62
C GLY A 83 -8.62 21.72 -10.63
N MET A 84 -9.29 22.21 -9.59
CA MET A 84 -8.70 23.12 -8.62
C MET A 84 -7.78 22.37 -7.67
N ARG A 85 -6.51 22.80 -7.57
CA ARG A 85 -5.46 22.15 -6.78
C ARG A 85 -4.69 23.14 -5.91
N ARG A 86 -4.09 22.65 -4.82
CA ARG A 86 -3.16 23.38 -3.95
C ARG A 86 -2.01 22.43 -3.57
N ALA A 87 -0.77 22.80 -3.91
CA ALA A 87 0.40 21.91 -3.79
C ALA A 87 0.15 20.52 -4.42
N ASN A 88 -0.36 20.51 -5.66
CA ASN A 88 -0.82 19.36 -6.44
C ASN A 88 -1.98 18.51 -5.86
N ALA A 89 -2.29 18.61 -4.56
CA ALA A 89 -3.47 17.98 -3.98
C ALA A 89 -4.78 18.63 -4.51
N PRO A 90 -5.84 17.84 -4.80
CA PRO A 90 -7.13 18.36 -5.24
C PRO A 90 -7.85 19.11 -4.11
N LEU A 91 -8.52 20.22 -4.45
CA LEU A 91 -9.42 20.95 -3.55
C LEU A 91 -10.80 20.27 -3.51
N GLY A 92 -10.80 18.98 -3.20
CA GLY A 92 -11.99 18.14 -3.19
C GLY A 92 -13.06 18.61 -2.20
N LEU A 93 -14.32 18.56 -2.61
CA LEU A 93 -15.50 18.90 -1.80
C LEU A 93 -15.49 20.31 -1.17
N LYS A 94 -14.73 21.25 -1.76
CA LYS A 94 -14.67 22.64 -1.28
C LYS A 94 -15.76 23.51 -1.89
N ARG A 95 -16.41 24.35 -1.07
CA ARG A 95 -17.36 25.36 -1.56
C ARG A 95 -16.67 26.38 -2.46
N TYR A 96 -17.35 26.79 -3.53
CA TYR A 96 -16.90 27.80 -4.46
C TYR A 96 -17.99 28.82 -4.80
N GLU A 97 -17.53 30.00 -5.23
CA GLU A 97 -18.34 31.01 -5.92
C GLU A 97 -17.66 31.34 -7.25
N LEU A 98 -18.38 31.18 -8.36
CA LEU A 98 -17.96 31.51 -9.71
C LEU A 98 -18.82 32.65 -10.25
N LYS A 99 -18.23 33.83 -10.44
CA LYS A 99 -18.88 34.99 -11.04
C LYS A 99 -18.54 35.07 -12.53
N LEU A 100 -19.57 35.05 -13.38
CA LEU A 100 -19.53 35.17 -14.84
C LEU A 100 -20.38 36.37 -15.25
N GLY A 101 -19.75 37.52 -15.51
CA GLY A 101 -20.46 38.79 -15.70
C GLY A 101 -21.28 39.17 -14.45
N GLU A 102 -22.58 39.39 -14.62
CA GLU A 102 -23.51 39.61 -13.50
C GLU A 102 -23.94 38.32 -12.79
N LYS A 103 -23.78 37.15 -13.43
CA LYS A 103 -24.25 35.86 -12.90
C LYS A 103 -23.30 35.33 -11.84
N LEU A 104 -23.81 35.12 -10.62
CA LEU A 104 -23.09 34.43 -9.55
C LEU A 104 -23.58 32.99 -9.44
N LEU A 105 -22.69 32.03 -9.67
CA LEU A 105 -22.92 30.60 -9.47
C LEU A 105 -22.24 30.19 -8.16
N LYS A 106 -22.93 29.40 -7.33
CA LYS A 106 -22.38 28.83 -6.10
C LYS A 106 -22.49 27.31 -6.15
N GLY A 107 -21.57 26.61 -5.50
CA GLY A 107 -21.61 25.16 -5.44
C GLY A 107 -20.44 24.59 -4.64
N THR A 108 -20.23 23.29 -4.82
CA THR A 108 -19.14 22.52 -4.21
C THR A 108 -18.40 21.79 -5.31
N LEU A 109 -17.06 21.82 -5.27
CA LEU A 109 -16.22 21.09 -6.22
C LEU A 109 -16.39 19.58 -6.04
N THR A 110 -16.16 18.78 -7.08
CA THR A 110 -16.17 17.31 -6.96
C THR A 110 -15.12 16.81 -5.97
N PHE A 111 -15.11 15.51 -5.63
CA PHE A 111 -14.06 14.95 -4.77
C PHE A 111 -12.64 15.10 -5.36
N GLN A 112 -12.52 15.25 -6.68
CA GLN A 112 -11.26 15.52 -7.39
C GLN A 112 -10.93 17.02 -7.49
N GLY A 113 -11.73 17.90 -6.89
CA GLY A 113 -11.59 19.36 -6.99
C GLY A 113 -12.06 19.94 -8.32
N LEU A 114 -12.81 19.20 -9.14
CA LEU A 114 -13.30 19.69 -10.43
C LEU A 114 -14.43 20.71 -10.25
N LEU A 115 -14.30 21.81 -10.99
CA LEU A 115 -15.36 22.72 -11.37
C LEU A 115 -15.73 22.42 -12.82
N ASP A 116 -17.00 22.07 -13.09
CA ASP A 116 -17.55 22.05 -14.46
C ASP A 116 -18.84 22.90 -14.48
N GLN A 117 -18.84 23.98 -15.26
CA GLN A 117 -19.96 24.93 -15.36
C GLN A 117 -20.20 25.43 -16.80
N PRO A 118 -21.45 25.74 -17.19
CA PRO A 118 -21.75 26.33 -18.49
C PRO A 118 -21.31 27.80 -18.57
N LEU A 119 -20.64 28.17 -19.68
CA LEU A 119 -20.25 29.53 -20.01
C LEU A 119 -21.37 30.26 -20.78
N PRO A 120 -21.73 31.49 -20.38
CA PRO A 120 -22.51 32.40 -21.21
C PRO A 120 -21.78 32.68 -22.56
N PRO A 121 -22.47 32.74 -23.72
CA PRO A 121 -21.83 32.92 -25.03
C PRO A 121 -21.02 34.21 -25.19
N ASP A 122 -21.37 35.23 -24.43
CA ASP A 122 -20.74 36.56 -24.37
C ASP A 122 -19.50 36.60 -23.45
N ALA A 123 -19.39 35.67 -22.49
CA ALA A 123 -18.39 35.71 -21.42
C ALA A 123 -16.94 35.83 -21.93
N THR A 124 -16.18 36.73 -21.31
CA THR A 124 -14.75 37.02 -21.59
C THR A 124 -13.85 36.83 -20.37
N GLU A 125 -14.40 36.99 -19.17
CA GLU A 125 -13.70 36.80 -17.90
C GLU A 125 -14.61 36.15 -16.85
N ALA A 126 -14.00 35.59 -15.81
CA ALA A 126 -14.69 35.09 -14.63
C ALA A 126 -13.84 35.28 -13.36
N THR A 127 -14.49 35.47 -12.21
CA THR A 127 -13.83 35.38 -10.91
C THR A 127 -14.26 34.08 -10.23
N LEU A 128 -13.30 33.23 -9.88
CA LEU A 128 -13.53 32.01 -9.12
C LEU A 128 -12.93 32.15 -7.72
N LYS A 129 -13.73 31.93 -6.69
CA LYS A 129 -13.31 31.91 -5.28
C LYS A 129 -13.59 30.53 -4.69
N VAL A 130 -12.60 29.92 -4.02
CA VAL A 130 -12.72 28.60 -3.38
C VAL A 130 -12.23 28.67 -1.94
N TRP A 131 -13.02 28.19 -0.97
CA TRP A 131 -12.63 28.16 0.44
C TRP A 131 -11.85 26.90 0.76
N THR A 132 -10.67 27.04 1.36
CA THR A 132 -9.75 25.93 1.65
C THR A 132 -9.85 25.43 3.09
N SER A 133 -10.09 26.34 4.04
CA SER A 133 -10.45 26.06 5.44
C SER A 133 -11.65 26.91 5.88
N GLU A 134 -12.35 26.44 6.91
CA GLU A 134 -13.52 27.12 7.50
C GLU A 134 -13.13 27.93 8.75
N GLU A 135 -12.22 27.41 9.57
CA GLU A 135 -11.65 28.11 10.73
C GLU A 135 -10.12 28.15 10.67
N PRO A 136 -9.48 29.33 10.49
CA PRO A 136 -10.10 30.56 9.97
C PRO A 136 -10.56 30.38 8.50
N GLU A 137 -11.47 31.22 8.02
CA GLU A 137 -11.85 31.23 6.60
C GLU A 137 -10.65 31.63 5.70
N LEU A 138 -10.00 30.66 5.06
CA LEU A 138 -8.96 30.90 4.07
C LEU A 138 -9.50 30.58 2.67
N ALA A 139 -9.85 31.61 1.91
CA ALA A 139 -10.24 31.48 0.51
C ALA A 139 -9.11 31.84 -0.45
N CYS A 140 -9.03 31.15 -1.57
CA CYS A 140 -8.22 31.50 -2.73
C CYS A 140 -9.12 32.09 -3.82
N GLU A 141 -8.67 33.11 -4.53
CA GLU A 141 -9.42 33.78 -5.60
C GLU A 141 -8.56 33.85 -6.89
N TRP A 142 -9.17 33.49 -8.02
CA TRP A 142 -8.57 33.50 -9.34
C TRP A 142 -9.38 34.37 -10.28
N LYS A 143 -8.69 35.18 -11.10
CA LYS A 143 -9.29 35.95 -12.20
C LYS A 143 -8.95 35.27 -13.51
N LEU A 144 -9.96 34.67 -14.12
CA LEU A 144 -9.88 33.80 -15.28
C LEU A 144 -10.15 34.62 -16.54
N LYS A 145 -9.29 34.50 -17.56
CA LYS A 145 -9.52 35.09 -18.89
C LYS A 145 -9.93 33.99 -19.87
N LEU A 146 -11.13 34.08 -20.42
CA LEU A 146 -11.74 33.03 -21.22
C LEU A 146 -11.28 33.15 -22.68
N GLY A 147 -10.76 32.04 -23.26
CA GLY A 147 -10.17 32.06 -24.61
C GLY A 147 -8.76 32.69 -24.69
N PHE A 148 -8.05 32.82 -23.57
CA PHE A 148 -6.67 33.35 -23.52
C PHE A 148 -5.59 32.25 -23.40
N LEU A 149 -5.96 30.97 -23.56
CA LEU A 149 -5.02 29.86 -23.56
C LEU A 149 -4.53 29.59 -24.99
N ASP A 150 -3.41 30.20 -25.35
CA ASP A 150 -2.76 30.00 -26.65
C ASP A 150 -2.34 28.53 -26.87
N PRO A 151 -2.17 28.07 -28.13
CA PRO A 151 -1.71 26.72 -28.44
C PRO A 151 -0.24 26.49 -28.04
N LEU A 152 0.15 25.22 -27.87
CA LEU A 152 1.51 24.83 -27.42
C LEU A 152 2.64 25.04 -28.44
N ASP A 153 2.33 25.35 -29.71
CA ASP A 153 3.33 25.81 -30.68
C ASP A 153 3.73 27.30 -30.47
N ALA A 154 3.02 28.02 -29.59
CA ALA A 154 3.38 29.34 -29.10
C ALA A 154 3.98 29.27 -27.69
N LEU A 155 5.04 30.04 -27.44
CA LEU A 155 5.68 30.09 -26.13
C LEU A 155 4.77 30.75 -25.07
N SER A 156 3.85 31.63 -25.48
CA SER A 156 2.75 32.10 -24.62
C SER A 156 1.85 30.94 -24.14
N GLY A 157 1.54 29.96 -24.99
CA GLY A 157 0.75 28.78 -24.64
C GLY A 157 1.47 27.82 -23.68
N VAL A 158 2.80 27.76 -23.75
CA VAL A 158 3.68 27.10 -22.77
C VAL A 158 3.69 27.85 -21.44
N GLN A 159 3.99 29.16 -21.47
CA GLN A 159 4.01 30.03 -20.28
C GLN A 159 2.68 30.00 -19.53
N ALA A 160 1.55 30.01 -20.24
CA ALA A 160 0.21 29.91 -19.68
C ALA A 160 -0.04 28.56 -18.97
N ARG A 161 0.34 27.42 -19.57
CA ARG A 161 0.18 26.10 -18.94
C ARG A 161 1.08 25.93 -17.71
N LEU A 162 2.33 26.40 -17.78
CA LEU A 162 3.24 26.43 -16.63
C LEU A 162 2.68 27.32 -15.50
N ALA A 163 2.04 28.44 -15.81
CA ALA A 163 1.42 29.32 -14.82
C ALA A 163 0.17 28.69 -14.19
N ASN A 164 -0.71 28.09 -15.00
CA ASN A 164 -1.90 27.36 -14.52
C ASN A 164 -1.52 26.19 -13.58
N LEU A 165 -0.40 25.53 -13.86
CA LEU A 165 0.16 24.45 -13.03
C LEU A 165 1.05 24.94 -11.87
N GLY A 166 1.23 26.26 -11.68
CA GLY A 166 1.98 26.86 -10.57
C GLY A 166 3.51 26.84 -10.69
N TRP A 167 4.07 26.46 -11.84
CA TRP A 167 5.51 26.44 -12.11
C TRP A 167 6.07 27.79 -12.57
N TYR A 168 5.22 28.69 -13.08
CA TYR A 168 5.63 29.99 -13.60
C TYR A 168 4.78 31.13 -13.02
N ASN A 169 5.43 32.23 -12.62
CA ASN A 169 4.80 33.43 -12.08
C ASN A 169 5.22 34.72 -12.83
N GLY A 170 5.93 34.58 -13.95
CA GLY A 170 6.36 35.68 -14.80
C GLY A 170 5.30 36.12 -15.81
N PRO A 171 5.62 37.11 -16.67
CA PRO A 171 4.71 37.57 -17.70
C PRO A 171 4.53 36.51 -18.79
N ILE A 172 3.28 36.24 -19.19
CA ILE A 172 2.96 35.49 -20.40
C ILE A 172 3.12 36.47 -21.57
N ASN A 173 4.29 36.49 -22.20
CA ASN A 173 4.69 37.48 -23.20
C ASN A 173 5.33 36.87 -24.46
N ASN A 174 5.41 35.53 -24.55
CA ASN A 174 6.03 34.80 -25.66
C ASN A 174 7.56 35.03 -25.81
N GLU A 175 8.25 35.43 -24.73
CA GLU A 175 9.72 35.56 -24.68
C GLU A 175 10.37 34.49 -23.79
N LEU A 176 11.46 33.86 -24.26
CA LEU A 176 12.16 32.79 -23.52
C LEU A 176 13.15 33.35 -22.49
N THR A 177 12.61 34.06 -21.50
CA THR A 177 13.33 34.66 -20.37
C THR A 177 13.89 33.61 -19.41
N ASP A 178 14.92 33.97 -18.63
CA ASP A 178 15.52 33.08 -17.62
C ASP A 178 14.50 32.56 -16.58
N ALA A 179 13.47 33.35 -16.27
CA ALA A 179 12.35 32.92 -15.45
C ALA A 179 11.52 31.81 -16.12
N THR A 180 11.29 31.90 -17.44
CA THR A 180 10.62 30.86 -18.24
C THR A 180 11.48 29.59 -18.31
N ARG A 181 12.80 29.75 -18.50
CA ARG A 181 13.77 28.63 -18.49
C ARG A 181 13.86 27.94 -17.13
N THR A 182 13.84 28.70 -16.04
CA THR A 182 13.84 28.18 -14.67
C THR A 182 12.55 27.40 -14.37
N ALA A 183 11.40 27.92 -14.80
CA ALA A 183 10.11 27.23 -14.70
C ALA A 183 10.10 25.93 -15.52
N LEU A 184 10.63 25.93 -16.75
CA LEU A 184 10.78 24.74 -17.58
C LEU A 184 11.70 23.69 -16.94
N ALA A 185 12.88 24.08 -16.45
CA ALA A 185 13.80 23.17 -15.77
C ALA A 185 13.18 22.56 -14.49
N SER A 186 12.42 23.37 -13.73
CA SER A 186 11.73 22.94 -12.52
C SER A 186 10.58 21.97 -12.83
N PHE A 187 9.80 22.27 -13.88
CA PHE A 187 8.75 21.38 -14.38
C PHE A 187 9.33 20.06 -14.90
N GLN A 188 10.39 20.12 -15.73
CA GLN A 188 11.10 18.96 -16.26
C GLN A 188 11.60 18.05 -15.14
N LEU A 189 12.29 18.62 -14.14
CA LEU A 189 12.76 17.88 -12.96
C LEU A 189 11.59 17.18 -12.23
N ALA A 190 10.48 17.89 -12.03
CA ALA A 190 9.28 17.35 -11.39
C ALA A 190 8.50 16.32 -12.23
N GLN A 191 8.78 16.22 -13.53
CA GLN A 191 8.26 15.18 -14.43
C GLN A 191 9.29 14.08 -14.76
N LEU A 192 10.46 14.08 -14.10
CA LEU A 192 11.58 13.17 -14.34
C LEU A 192 12.18 13.27 -15.77
N LEU A 193 11.99 14.42 -16.41
CA LEU A 193 12.64 14.79 -17.68
C LEU A 193 14.00 15.46 -17.42
N PRO A 194 14.94 15.45 -18.38
CA PRO A 194 16.18 16.21 -18.27
C PRO A 194 15.90 17.71 -18.02
N PRO A 195 16.37 18.31 -16.90
CA PRO A 195 16.02 19.67 -16.50
C PRO A 195 16.88 20.71 -17.24
N THR A 196 16.72 20.77 -18.56
CA THR A 196 17.52 21.63 -19.45
C THR A 196 17.09 23.09 -19.43
N GLY A 197 15.82 23.38 -19.07
CA GLY A 197 15.23 24.70 -19.28
C GLY A 197 14.99 25.07 -20.75
N GLU A 198 15.10 24.07 -21.64
CA GLU A 198 14.84 24.17 -23.08
C GLU A 198 13.58 23.38 -23.44
N LEU A 199 12.87 23.81 -24.49
CA LEU A 199 11.70 23.08 -25.00
C LEU A 199 12.12 21.89 -25.86
N SER A 200 11.77 20.68 -25.41
CA SER A 200 11.75 19.47 -26.24
C SER A 200 10.32 19.07 -26.60
N LYS A 201 10.15 18.22 -27.62
CA LYS A 201 8.85 17.62 -27.95
C LYS A 201 8.22 16.93 -26.73
N GLU A 202 9.00 16.12 -26.03
CA GLU A 202 8.61 15.42 -24.79
C GLU A 202 8.22 16.38 -23.65
N THR A 203 8.87 17.56 -23.55
CA THR A 203 8.49 18.61 -22.60
C THR A 203 7.12 19.20 -22.93
N LEU A 204 6.84 19.43 -24.21
CA LEU A 204 5.55 19.97 -24.69
C LEU A 204 4.42 18.96 -24.50
N GLU A 205 4.61 17.70 -24.92
CA GLU A 205 3.63 16.62 -24.76
C GLU A 205 3.33 16.38 -23.27
N THR A 206 4.36 16.35 -22.41
CA THR A 206 4.15 16.20 -20.96
C THR A 206 3.47 17.43 -20.34
N LEU A 207 3.73 18.65 -20.84
CA LEU A 207 3.06 19.86 -20.38
C LEU A 207 1.58 19.90 -20.81
N GLU A 208 1.23 19.33 -21.98
CA GLU A 208 -0.15 19.13 -22.39
C GLU A 208 -0.84 18.10 -21.50
N ASP A 209 -0.30 16.88 -21.41
CA ASP A 209 -0.82 15.78 -20.59
C ASP A 209 -1.05 16.23 -19.15
N ARG A 210 -0.09 16.95 -18.54
CA ARG A 210 -0.23 17.45 -17.17
C ARG A 210 -1.16 18.64 -17.02
N HIS A 211 -1.38 19.45 -18.05
CA HIS A 211 -2.38 20.51 -18.00
C HIS A 211 -3.79 19.91 -18.08
N GLU A 212 -4.04 18.99 -19.02
CA GLU A 212 -5.37 18.41 -19.24
C GLU A 212 -5.76 17.39 -18.16
N GLN A 213 -4.85 16.50 -17.72
CA GLN A 213 -5.09 15.55 -16.62
C GLN A 213 -5.41 16.26 -15.28
N ASN A 214 -4.85 17.47 -15.07
CA ASN A 214 -5.15 18.29 -13.90
C ASN A 214 -6.30 19.29 -14.15
N GLY A 215 -6.69 19.55 -15.41
CA GLY A 215 -7.84 20.36 -15.81
C GLY A 215 -9.18 19.62 -15.68
N GLY A 216 -9.17 18.31 -15.91
CA GLY A 216 -10.18 17.37 -15.42
C GLY A 216 -11.01 16.63 -16.48
N THR A 217 -11.20 15.33 -16.25
CA THR A 217 -12.07 14.44 -17.03
C THR A 217 -13.00 13.64 -16.10
N GLU A 218 -14.28 13.97 -16.13
CA GLU A 218 -15.35 13.10 -15.60
C GLU A 218 -15.71 12.01 -16.60
N VAL A 219 -16.04 10.82 -16.08
CA VAL A 219 -16.87 9.83 -16.76
C VAL A 219 -18.22 9.85 -16.05
N MET A 220 -19.29 10.26 -16.73
CA MET A 220 -20.61 10.38 -16.11
C MET A 220 -21.22 9.00 -15.79
N PRO A 221 -21.88 8.84 -14.62
CA PRO A 221 -22.84 7.76 -14.41
C PRO A 221 -24.14 8.02 -15.19
N PRO A 222 -24.99 6.99 -15.41
CA PRO A 222 -26.30 7.17 -16.03
C PRO A 222 -27.25 7.99 -15.13
N SER A 223 -28.15 8.73 -15.77
CA SER A 223 -29.17 9.55 -15.09
C SER A 223 -30.25 8.69 -14.44
N PHE A 224 -30.56 8.95 -13.17
CA PHE A 224 -31.85 8.63 -12.59
C PHE A 224 -32.80 9.82 -12.75
N GLY A 225 -34.07 9.54 -12.96
CA GLY A 225 -35.11 10.56 -13.09
C GLY A 225 -35.45 11.22 -11.75
N SER A 226 -35.99 12.43 -11.82
CA SER A 226 -36.73 13.05 -10.73
C SER A 226 -38.01 12.29 -10.44
N ASP A 227 -38.33 12.10 -9.16
CA ASP A 227 -39.69 11.94 -8.61
C ASP A 227 -39.61 12.25 -7.10
N ASP A 228 -39.49 13.54 -6.76
CA ASP A 228 -39.75 14.07 -5.42
C ASP A 228 -41.03 14.94 -5.53
N ASP A 229 -42.16 14.44 -5.03
CA ASP A 229 -43.39 15.22 -4.86
C ASP A 229 -43.48 15.81 -3.44
N GLU A 230 -44.13 16.96 -3.34
CA GLU A 230 -44.12 17.84 -2.16
C GLU A 230 -45.10 17.39 -1.05
N GLU A 231 -44.82 17.76 0.21
CA GLU A 231 -45.67 18.74 0.91
C GLU A 231 -45.00 19.33 2.17
N GLU A 232 -45.55 20.44 2.67
CA GLU A 232 -44.84 21.44 3.49
C GLU A 232 -45.68 21.90 4.70
N LEU A 233 -45.02 22.41 5.76
CA LEU A 233 -45.33 23.67 6.51
C LEU A 233 -45.31 23.60 8.06
N GLN A 234 -44.65 24.62 8.63
CA GLN A 234 -45.06 25.45 9.80
C GLN A 234 -45.07 24.84 11.25
N GLU A 235 -44.74 25.58 12.32
CA GLU A 235 -44.09 26.91 12.43
C GLU A 235 -43.48 27.14 13.85
N GLY A 236 -42.46 28.03 13.95
CA GLY A 236 -42.13 28.81 15.15
C GLY A 236 -41.41 28.11 16.33
N GLY A 237 -40.46 28.73 17.03
CA GLY A 237 -39.79 30.02 16.82
C GLY A 237 -39.07 30.50 18.11
N GLY A 238 -38.03 31.34 17.98
CA GLY A 238 -37.46 32.09 19.11
C GLY A 238 -35.99 31.83 19.46
N ALA A 239 -35.13 32.70 18.97
CA ALA A 239 -33.83 33.07 19.57
C ALA A 239 -33.94 34.56 20.00
N PRO A 240 -32.94 35.25 20.61
CA PRO A 240 -31.55 34.81 20.90
C PRO A 240 -30.97 35.26 22.27
N GLY A 241 -29.69 34.92 22.51
CA GLY A 241 -28.71 35.93 22.95
C GLY A 241 -27.98 35.76 24.29
N GLY A 242 -26.76 36.31 24.34
CA GLY A 242 -26.11 36.80 25.58
C GLY A 242 -25.24 35.81 26.35
N GLY A 243 -23.93 35.81 26.09
CA GLY A 243 -22.95 35.07 26.92
C GLY A 243 -22.34 35.91 28.06
N SER A 244 -21.18 35.43 28.55
CA SER A 244 -20.22 36.09 29.45
C SER A 244 -20.25 35.77 30.96
N SER A 245 -19.19 35.06 31.37
CA SER A 245 -18.32 35.34 32.54
C SER A 245 -18.79 35.15 34.00
N SER A 246 -17.90 34.45 34.72
CA SER A 246 -17.35 34.76 36.07
C SER A 246 -17.73 33.88 37.28
N ALA A 247 -16.64 33.35 37.88
CA ALA A 247 -16.37 33.01 39.28
C ALA A 247 -17.51 32.84 40.32
N GLY A 248 -17.42 31.75 41.10
CA GLY A 248 -18.11 31.59 42.39
C GLY A 248 -17.79 30.24 43.04
N ALA A 249 -17.15 30.24 44.21
CA ALA A 249 -16.68 29.00 44.87
C ALA A 249 -17.67 28.44 45.89
N GLY A 250 -17.61 27.11 46.11
CA GLY A 250 -17.61 26.56 47.48
C GLY A 250 -18.69 25.57 47.89
N ALA A 251 -18.29 24.71 48.85
CA ALA A 251 -19.08 23.91 49.80
C ALA A 251 -19.98 22.74 49.28
N ALA A 252 -19.63 21.54 49.75
CA ALA A 252 -20.54 20.45 50.13
C ALA A 252 -20.76 20.51 51.68
N PRO A 253 -21.42 19.58 52.41
CA PRO A 253 -22.04 18.29 52.04
C PRO A 253 -23.48 18.10 52.65
N PRO A 254 -23.86 17.02 53.39
CA PRO A 254 -24.38 15.71 52.92
C PRO A 254 -25.90 15.46 53.26
N PRO A 255 -26.39 14.34 53.85
CA PRO A 255 -26.88 13.13 53.14
C PRO A 255 -28.30 12.61 53.56
N ALA A 256 -28.64 11.42 53.06
CA ALA A 256 -29.69 10.48 53.52
C ALA A 256 -31.15 10.84 53.12
N THR A 257 -32.12 9.91 53.03
CA THR A 257 -32.33 8.58 53.65
C THR A 257 -32.99 7.56 52.69
N GLY A 258 -33.04 6.27 53.07
CA GLY A 258 -34.00 5.28 52.52
C GLY A 258 -35.25 5.14 53.43
N PRO A 259 -35.99 4.01 53.48
CA PRO A 259 -35.75 2.72 52.83
C PRO A 259 -37.03 1.95 52.32
N ALA A 260 -36.84 0.65 52.02
CA ALA A 260 -37.77 -0.48 52.24
C ALA A 260 -38.98 -0.79 51.31
N SER A 261 -38.96 -2.03 50.76
CA SER A 261 -40.05 -3.03 50.59
C SER A 261 -41.47 -2.59 50.19
N ALA A 262 -42.15 -3.23 49.23
CA ALA A 262 -42.54 -4.66 49.28
C ALA A 262 -43.19 -5.17 47.97
N SER A 263 -43.31 -6.50 47.82
CA SER A 263 -44.29 -7.14 46.91
C SER A 263 -45.60 -7.44 47.66
N PRO A 264 -46.73 -7.59 46.96
CA PRO A 264 -47.20 -8.94 46.61
C PRO A 264 -47.77 -9.02 45.17
N GLY A 265 -48.33 -10.17 44.77
CA GLY A 265 -48.89 -10.40 43.43
C GLY A 265 -50.16 -11.25 43.39
N GLY A 266 -50.58 -11.63 42.18
CA GLY A 266 -51.77 -12.45 41.86
C GLY A 266 -52.78 -11.72 40.94
N THR A 267 -53.70 -12.38 40.21
CA THR A 267 -53.82 -13.83 39.88
C THR A 267 -54.87 -14.05 38.78
N GLY A 268 -54.61 -14.98 37.83
CA GLY A 268 -55.62 -15.59 36.93
C GLY A 268 -56.04 -14.81 35.67
N GLY A 269 -56.52 -15.45 34.59
CA GLY A 269 -56.54 -16.90 34.30
C GLY A 269 -57.41 -17.32 33.09
N SER A 270 -57.26 -18.60 32.67
CA SER A 270 -58.15 -19.40 31.77
C SER A 270 -58.12 -19.15 30.24
N ALA A 271 -58.38 -20.14 29.35
CA ALA A 271 -58.35 -21.62 29.45
C ALA A 271 -58.51 -22.31 28.05
N SER A 272 -58.29 -23.64 28.00
CA SER A 272 -58.62 -24.64 26.93
C SER A 272 -57.74 -24.67 25.65
N GLY A 273 -57.47 -25.84 25.02
CA GLY A 273 -57.71 -27.21 25.50
C GLY A 273 -57.41 -28.36 24.50
N SER A 274 -57.03 -29.55 25.01
CA SER A 274 -56.94 -30.89 24.37
C SER A 274 -55.96 -31.11 23.18
N GLY A 275 -55.29 -32.27 23.05
CA GLY A 275 -55.17 -33.41 23.98
C GLY A 275 -54.51 -34.67 23.38
N THR A 276 -54.06 -35.60 24.25
CA THR A 276 -53.65 -37.03 24.01
C THR A 276 -52.55 -37.34 22.97
N GLY A 277 -51.60 -38.24 23.22
CA GLY A 277 -51.28 -39.05 24.40
C GLY A 277 -50.32 -40.21 24.07
N GLY A 278 -49.48 -40.65 25.02
CA GLY A 278 -48.58 -41.80 24.83
C GLY A 278 -47.69 -42.05 26.06
N SER A 279 -47.47 -43.33 26.41
CA SER A 279 -46.63 -43.76 27.54
C SER A 279 -45.69 -44.89 27.08
N GLY A 280 -44.49 -44.96 27.66
CA GLY A 280 -43.48 -45.96 27.31
C GLY A 280 -42.28 -45.96 28.25
N THR A 281 -42.34 -46.76 29.31
CA THR A 281 -41.19 -47.05 30.19
C THR A 281 -40.59 -48.40 29.87
N THR A 282 -39.27 -48.47 29.64
CA THR A 282 -38.51 -49.72 29.67
C THR A 282 -37.20 -49.56 30.41
N THR A 283 -37.00 -50.38 31.44
CA THR A 283 -35.78 -50.49 32.24
C THR A 283 -34.74 -51.40 31.56
N GLY A 284 -33.45 -51.11 31.73
CA GLY A 284 -32.34 -52.03 31.45
C GLY A 284 -31.14 -51.67 32.32
N ALA A 285 -30.50 -52.65 32.97
CA ALA A 285 -29.50 -52.40 34.01
C ALA A 285 -28.34 -53.41 34.03
N SER A 286 -27.13 -52.87 34.21
CA SER A 286 -25.91 -53.55 34.68
C SER A 286 -24.98 -52.45 35.22
N ALA A 287 -24.61 -52.39 36.50
CA ALA A 287 -23.64 -53.27 37.16
C ALA A 287 -22.25 -53.22 36.48
N GLY A 288 -21.18 -52.75 37.14
CA GLY A 288 -21.08 -52.19 38.50
C GLY A 288 -19.65 -51.76 38.86
N THR A 289 -19.39 -51.50 40.15
CA THR A 289 -18.07 -51.50 40.86
C THR A 289 -16.84 -50.93 40.11
N GLY A 290 -16.15 -49.88 40.55
CA GLY A 290 -15.81 -49.54 41.94
C GLY A 290 -14.52 -50.27 42.35
N GLY A 291 -13.40 -49.55 42.42
CA GLY A 291 -12.07 -50.19 42.59
C GLY A 291 -10.91 -49.21 42.81
N SER A 292 -10.87 -48.56 43.97
CA SER A 292 -9.65 -47.88 44.46
C SER A 292 -8.59 -48.93 44.83
N GLY A 293 -7.33 -48.76 44.43
CA GLY A 293 -6.28 -49.76 44.67
C GLY A 293 -4.88 -49.19 44.74
N SER A 294 -4.42 -48.87 45.95
CA SER A 294 -3.05 -48.40 46.23
C SER A 294 -2.21 -49.48 46.91
N THR A 295 -1.01 -49.73 46.39
CA THR A 295 0.09 -50.42 47.10
C THR A 295 1.39 -49.68 46.76
N THR A 296 2.06 -48.92 47.64
CA THR A 296 2.65 -49.18 48.97
C THR A 296 3.81 -50.19 48.98
N GLY A 297 4.94 -49.74 49.53
CA GLY A 297 6.16 -50.52 49.80
C GLY A 297 7.26 -50.41 48.72
N ALA A 298 8.54 -50.23 49.04
CA ALA A 298 9.17 -49.87 50.32
C ALA A 298 10.62 -49.33 50.09
N SER A 299 11.22 -48.73 51.12
CA SER A 299 12.68 -48.69 51.46
C SER A 299 13.76 -48.83 50.36
N ALA A 300 14.85 -48.05 50.32
CA ALA A 300 15.67 -47.64 51.47
C ALA A 300 16.70 -46.51 51.15
N GLN A 301 17.33 -45.98 52.21
CA GLN A 301 18.72 -45.46 52.31
C GLN A 301 19.28 -44.57 51.18
N SER A 302 19.42 -43.24 51.38
CA SER A 302 20.41 -42.53 52.22
C SER A 302 21.83 -42.47 51.62
N GLY A 303 22.30 -41.27 51.27
CA GLY A 303 23.64 -41.04 50.69
C GLY A 303 24.03 -39.56 50.63
N THR A 304 24.26 -38.92 51.77
CA THR A 304 24.78 -37.55 51.86
C THR A 304 26.30 -37.52 51.80
N SER A 305 26.90 -36.71 50.92
CA SER A 305 28.15 -35.99 51.24
C SER A 305 28.51 -34.89 50.24
N THR A 306 28.86 -33.74 50.78
CA THR A 306 29.70 -32.71 50.15
C THR A 306 31.11 -33.23 49.82
N GLY A 307 31.79 -32.60 48.85
CA GLY A 307 33.22 -32.82 48.59
C GLY A 307 33.66 -32.15 47.29
N GLY A 308 34.88 -31.63 47.23
CA GLY A 308 35.40 -30.96 46.03
C GLY A 308 36.93 -30.86 45.98
N ALA A 309 37.41 -30.19 44.93
CA ALA A 309 38.80 -29.83 44.63
C ALA A 309 39.80 -30.95 44.24
N GLY A 310 40.34 -30.82 43.02
CA GLY A 310 41.77 -30.49 42.89
C GLY A 310 42.71 -31.48 42.19
N THR A 311 43.46 -30.97 41.18
CA THR A 311 44.80 -31.43 40.71
C THR A 311 44.88 -32.84 40.06
N THR A 312 45.79 -33.23 39.13
CA THR A 312 46.89 -32.63 38.33
C THR A 312 47.20 -33.60 37.14
N ALA A 313 48.09 -33.43 36.16
CA ALA A 313 49.12 -32.43 35.79
C ALA A 313 49.59 -32.62 34.32
N GLN A 314 50.19 -31.56 33.72
CA GLN A 314 51.27 -31.60 32.70
C GLN A 314 50.96 -32.20 31.29
N SER A 315 51.58 -31.79 30.16
CA SER A 315 52.82 -31.01 29.92
C SER A 315 52.70 -30.00 28.75
N ALA A 316 53.56 -28.98 28.74
CA ALA A 316 53.89 -28.08 27.59
C ALA A 316 55.34 -28.40 27.10
N PRO A 317 56.09 -27.62 26.27
CA PRO A 317 55.86 -26.32 25.56
C PRO A 317 56.23 -26.40 24.04
N GLY A 318 56.30 -25.35 23.20
CA GLY A 318 55.95 -23.92 23.30
C GLY A 318 56.71 -23.03 22.26
N ALA A 319 56.53 -21.70 22.36
CA ALA A 319 57.19 -20.60 21.59
C ALA A 319 56.83 -20.42 20.08
N GLY A 320 56.78 -19.19 19.54
CA GLY A 320 56.79 -17.89 20.23
C GLY A 320 56.98 -16.63 19.38
N GLY A 321 56.48 -15.49 19.89
CA GLY A 321 56.82 -14.11 19.52
C GLY A 321 56.11 -13.50 18.28
N SER A 322 56.14 -12.18 18.03
CA SER A 322 56.22 -10.99 18.93
C SER A 322 56.32 -9.72 18.08
N GLY A 323 55.57 -8.64 18.36
CA GLY A 323 55.77 -7.36 17.66
C GLY A 323 54.74 -6.27 17.98
N SER A 324 55.15 -5.25 18.74
CA SER A 324 54.37 -4.05 19.05
C SER A 324 55.28 -2.83 18.99
N THR A 325 54.81 -1.67 18.48
CA THR A 325 55.13 -0.31 19.01
C THR A 325 54.43 0.80 18.22
N THR A 326 54.02 1.86 18.94
CA THR A 326 53.90 3.30 18.53
C THR A 326 53.12 3.69 17.25
N GLY A 327 52.28 4.74 17.21
CA GLY A 327 51.93 5.75 18.23
C GLY A 327 52.58 7.12 18.00
N ALA A 328 51.85 8.04 17.35
CA ALA A 328 52.18 9.47 17.24
C ALA A 328 50.92 10.31 16.97
N SER A 329 50.98 11.62 17.22
CA SER A 329 49.86 12.57 17.15
C SER A 329 50.28 13.91 16.54
N ALA A 330 49.38 14.62 15.81
CA ALA A 330 49.14 16.07 15.97
C ALA A 330 48.22 16.72 14.89
N GLN A 331 47.34 17.61 15.35
CA GLN A 331 46.97 18.94 14.82
C GLN A 331 46.67 19.22 13.32
N SER A 332 45.40 19.60 13.08
CA SER A 332 44.91 20.82 12.41
C SER A 332 45.63 21.42 11.18
N GLY A 333 44.89 21.56 10.07
CA GLY A 333 45.20 22.48 8.97
C GLY A 333 43.93 22.85 8.17
N THR A 334 43.76 24.14 7.86
CA THR A 334 42.60 24.68 7.11
C THR A 334 42.86 24.73 5.60
N GLY A 335 41.85 24.50 4.76
CA GLY A 335 41.92 24.75 3.32
C GLY A 335 40.54 24.82 2.65
N THR A 336 40.29 25.87 1.87
CA THR A 336 39.02 26.15 1.17
C THR A 336 39.22 26.27 -0.34
N GLY A 337 38.17 25.96 -1.12
CA GLY A 337 38.16 26.06 -2.60
C GLY A 337 38.54 24.75 -3.30
N GLY A 338 38.16 24.52 -4.56
CA GLY A 338 37.35 25.37 -5.45
C GLY A 338 36.95 24.61 -6.73
N SER A 339 36.11 25.21 -7.57
CA SER A 339 35.58 24.60 -8.80
C SER A 339 36.65 24.38 -9.88
N GLY A 340 36.44 23.37 -10.74
CA GLY A 340 37.30 23.14 -11.91
C GLY A 340 36.83 21.99 -12.81
N THR A 341 35.92 22.27 -13.74
CA THR A 341 35.52 21.32 -14.80
C THR A 341 36.51 21.34 -15.97
N THR A 342 36.94 20.16 -16.43
CA THR A 342 37.32 19.98 -17.84
C THR A 342 37.02 18.56 -18.28
N ALA A 343 36.33 18.40 -19.41
CA ALA A 343 36.17 17.12 -20.08
C ALA A 343 37.11 17.06 -21.30
N GLN A 344 37.70 15.91 -21.58
CA GLN A 344 38.15 15.60 -22.93
C GLN A 344 38.04 14.10 -23.22
N SER A 345 37.75 13.79 -24.48
CA SER A 345 37.46 12.44 -24.97
C SER A 345 38.71 11.68 -25.41
N GLY A 346 38.65 10.35 -25.28
CA GLY A 346 39.63 9.43 -25.85
C GLY A 346 38.94 8.13 -26.27
N ALA A 347 38.83 7.88 -27.57
CA ALA A 347 38.29 6.64 -28.11
C ALA A 347 39.39 5.59 -28.27
N GLY A 348 39.10 4.33 -27.93
CA GLY A 348 40.00 3.19 -28.11
C GLY A 348 39.22 1.88 -28.19
N THR A 349 39.46 1.09 -29.23
CA THR A 349 38.62 -0.06 -29.61
C THR A 349 39.25 -1.42 -29.33
N GLY A 350 38.39 -2.39 -28.98
CA GLY A 350 38.57 -3.80 -29.35
C GLY A 350 39.16 -4.75 -28.30
N GLY A 351 38.90 -6.06 -28.52
CA GLY A 351 39.58 -7.15 -27.82
C GLY A 351 38.67 -8.10 -27.03
N SER A 352 37.88 -8.93 -27.72
CA SER A 352 37.37 -10.18 -27.11
C SER A 352 38.45 -11.26 -27.18
N GLY A 353 38.59 -12.09 -26.14
CA GLY A 353 39.57 -13.17 -26.08
C GLY A 353 39.14 -14.29 -25.13
N THR A 354 38.82 -15.47 -25.70
CA THR A 354 38.41 -16.67 -24.95
C THR A 354 39.27 -17.89 -25.33
N THR A 355 39.87 -18.55 -24.33
CA THR A 355 40.33 -19.96 -24.32
C THR A 355 40.62 -20.32 -22.85
N THR A 356 40.22 -21.41 -22.19
CA THR A 356 39.90 -22.83 -22.52
C THR A 356 41.02 -23.78 -22.07
N ALA A 357 40.62 -24.97 -21.52
CA ALA A 357 41.41 -26.15 -21.12
C ALA A 357 42.07 -26.17 -19.70
N ALA A 358 42.19 -27.31 -18.99
CA ALA A 358 41.45 -28.59 -19.08
C ALA A 358 41.64 -29.53 -17.85
N SER A 359 40.59 -30.31 -17.55
CA SER A 359 40.53 -31.70 -16.99
C SER A 359 41.57 -32.30 -16.02
N THR A 360 41.07 -33.04 -15.00
CA THR A 360 41.55 -34.40 -14.67
C THR A 360 40.44 -35.25 -13.99
N GLN A 361 40.64 -36.56 -13.80
CA GLN A 361 39.57 -37.55 -13.51
C GLN A 361 39.55 -38.09 -12.06
N GLY A 362 38.41 -38.66 -11.65
CA GLY A 362 38.25 -39.58 -10.50
C GLY A 362 36.95 -40.40 -10.64
N THR A 363 36.90 -41.68 -10.22
CA THR A 363 35.81 -42.62 -10.58
C THR A 363 35.31 -43.52 -9.44
N THR A 364 33.99 -43.80 -9.44
CA THR A 364 33.20 -44.99 -8.99
C THR A 364 31.72 -44.54 -8.96
N GLY A 365 30.68 -45.26 -9.42
CA GLY A 365 30.17 -46.59 -9.04
C GLY A 365 28.98 -46.41 -8.05
N THR A 366 27.76 -46.99 -8.15
CA THR A 366 27.19 -48.04 -9.03
C THR A 366 25.64 -48.09 -8.91
N GLY A 367 24.91 -48.60 -9.94
CA GLY A 367 23.45 -48.88 -9.94
C GLY A 367 22.58 -47.68 -10.38
N GLY A 368 21.41 -47.80 -11.04
CA GLY A 368 20.53 -48.94 -11.41
C GLY A 368 19.06 -48.56 -11.09
N SER A 369 18.01 -48.79 -11.89
CA SER A 369 17.83 -49.63 -13.09
C SER A 369 16.60 -49.20 -13.94
N GLY A 370 16.67 -49.32 -15.27
CA GLY A 370 15.52 -49.57 -16.18
C GLY A 370 14.57 -48.40 -16.52
N THR A 371 13.70 -48.47 -17.54
CA THR A 371 13.50 -49.44 -18.65
C THR A 371 12.34 -48.91 -19.54
N THR A 372 12.27 -49.01 -20.89
CA THR A 372 13.24 -49.26 -21.99
C THR A 372 12.54 -49.03 -23.36
N THR A 373 13.27 -48.60 -24.40
CA THR A 373 12.92 -48.67 -25.86
C THR A 373 11.66 -47.94 -26.38
N ALA A 374 11.47 -47.58 -27.65
CA ALA A 374 12.32 -47.23 -28.83
C ALA A 374 11.34 -46.67 -29.94
N ALA A 375 11.64 -46.35 -31.21
CA ALA A 375 12.83 -46.45 -32.07
C ALA A 375 12.75 -45.40 -33.22
N SER A 376 13.78 -45.29 -34.06
CA SER A 376 13.75 -44.61 -35.39
C SER A 376 14.24 -45.55 -36.50
N PRO A 377 13.82 -45.31 -37.75
CA PRO A 377 14.78 -45.14 -38.86
C PRO A 377 14.68 -43.72 -39.46
N GLN A 378 15.72 -43.04 -40.00
CA GLN A 378 16.61 -43.38 -41.12
C GLN A 378 15.86 -43.54 -42.47
N THR A 379 16.30 -43.01 -43.63
CA THR A 379 17.65 -42.54 -44.06
C THR A 379 17.61 -41.37 -45.06
N GLY A 380 18.71 -40.61 -45.16
CA GLY A 380 19.14 -39.89 -46.39
C GLY A 380 19.15 -38.36 -46.31
N GLY A 381 20.15 -37.63 -46.83
CA GLY A 381 21.44 -38.06 -47.39
C GLY A 381 21.92 -37.19 -48.55
N GLY A 382 22.77 -36.18 -48.30
CA GLY A 382 23.38 -35.37 -49.36
C GLY A 382 24.25 -34.21 -48.84
N THR A 383 25.51 -34.14 -49.30
CA THR A 383 26.50 -33.10 -48.93
C THR A 383 27.05 -32.41 -50.17
N ALA A 384 26.99 -31.07 -50.24
CA ALA A 384 27.89 -30.27 -51.09
C ALA A 384 27.95 -28.78 -50.68
N THR A 385 29.18 -28.34 -50.42
CA THR A 385 29.74 -26.97 -50.40
C THR A 385 28.98 -25.79 -51.05
N GLY A 386 28.76 -24.74 -50.25
CA GLY A 386 29.39 -23.41 -50.43
C GLY A 386 28.78 -22.38 -51.42
N GLY A 387 28.71 -21.12 -50.99
CA GLY A 387 28.56 -19.96 -51.90
C GLY A 387 27.75 -18.76 -51.36
N THR A 388 28.46 -17.70 -50.95
CA THR A 388 28.06 -16.26 -50.97
C THR A 388 26.72 -15.78 -50.38
N ALA A 389 26.76 -14.66 -49.66
CA ALA A 389 25.56 -13.97 -49.16
C ALA A 389 24.82 -13.18 -50.25
N ALA A 390 23.49 -13.19 -50.20
CA ALA A 390 22.60 -12.23 -50.84
C ALA A 390 21.38 -11.98 -49.93
N ALA A 391 20.91 -10.74 -49.85
CA ALA A 391 19.70 -10.43 -49.11
C ALA A 391 18.46 -10.95 -49.86
N ALA A 392 17.64 -11.77 -49.20
CA ALA A 392 16.41 -12.32 -49.75
C ALA A 392 15.22 -11.89 -48.88
N THR A 393 14.33 -11.07 -49.43
CA THR A 393 13.10 -10.63 -48.77
C THR A 393 12.19 -11.83 -48.56
N ALA A 394 11.97 -12.25 -47.30
CA ALA A 394 11.11 -13.38 -46.97
C ALA A 394 9.63 -13.02 -47.20
N GLN A 395 9.16 -13.27 -48.43
CA GLN A 395 7.79 -13.03 -48.86
C GLN A 395 6.82 -13.93 -48.07
N GLN A 396 6.03 -13.33 -47.17
CA GLN A 396 5.10 -14.08 -46.30
C GLN A 396 4.13 -14.91 -47.13
N SER A 397 4.15 -16.23 -46.91
CA SER A 397 3.20 -17.18 -47.50
C SER A 397 1.89 -17.14 -46.70
N ALA A 398 0.81 -16.70 -47.35
CA ALA A 398 -0.41 -16.27 -46.66
C ALA A 398 -1.35 -17.43 -46.24
N THR A 399 -1.06 -18.09 -45.12
CA THR A 399 -1.99 -19.03 -44.44
C THR A 399 -1.74 -19.11 -42.93
N ALA A 400 -2.30 -18.18 -42.15
CA ALA A 400 -2.69 -18.29 -40.72
C ALA A 400 -3.04 -16.88 -40.17
N VAL A 401 -4.31 -16.45 -40.23
CA VAL A 401 -4.72 -15.09 -39.81
C VAL A 401 -5.84 -15.13 -38.75
N ASP A 402 -5.58 -15.80 -37.63
CA ASP A 402 -6.47 -15.78 -36.43
C ASP A 402 -5.78 -16.22 -35.12
N THR A 403 -4.47 -15.97 -34.95
CA THR A 403 -3.66 -16.63 -33.90
C THR A 403 -3.47 -15.87 -32.58
N HIS A 404 -3.47 -14.52 -32.54
CA HIS A 404 -3.26 -13.73 -31.31
C HIS A 404 -4.38 -12.70 -31.09
N ARG A 405 -4.76 -12.46 -29.83
CA ARG A 405 -5.85 -11.57 -29.41
C ARG A 405 -5.42 -10.11 -29.27
N TYR A 406 -4.17 -9.85 -28.92
CA TYR A 406 -3.59 -8.51 -28.75
C TYR A 406 -2.60 -8.15 -29.86
N GLY A 407 -2.92 -8.55 -31.10
CA GLY A 407 -2.11 -8.27 -32.28
C GLY A 407 -0.79 -9.05 -32.40
N GLY A 408 -0.45 -9.90 -31.43
CA GLY A 408 0.85 -10.58 -31.34
C GLY A 408 1.95 -9.71 -30.73
N PHE A 409 1.59 -8.67 -29.97
CA PHE A 409 2.54 -7.81 -29.28
C PHE A 409 2.68 -8.21 -27.80
N VAL A 410 3.92 -8.19 -27.30
CA VAL A 410 4.23 -8.35 -25.87
C VAL A 410 3.87 -7.06 -25.13
N LEU A 411 2.59 -6.89 -24.78
CA LEU A 411 2.07 -5.63 -24.25
C LEU A 411 2.64 -5.35 -22.85
N GLN A 412 3.14 -4.14 -22.66
CA GLN A 412 3.82 -3.74 -21.43
C GLN A 412 3.58 -2.27 -21.07
N ARG A 413 3.97 -1.90 -19.84
CA ARG A 413 3.86 -0.52 -19.33
C ARG A 413 4.44 0.51 -20.30
N ARG A 414 3.69 1.60 -20.51
CA ARG A 414 3.90 2.67 -21.51
C ARG A 414 3.44 2.36 -22.94
N ASP A 415 2.98 1.15 -23.25
CA ASP A 415 2.25 0.93 -24.51
C ASP A 415 0.91 1.70 -24.50
N ARG A 416 0.50 2.23 -25.67
CA ARG A 416 -0.71 3.02 -25.85
C ARG A 416 -1.29 2.83 -27.26
N ASP A 417 -2.58 2.57 -27.35
CA ASP A 417 -3.30 2.39 -28.62
C ASP A 417 -3.32 3.68 -29.45
N ASP A 418 -3.51 4.84 -28.81
CA ASP A 418 -3.59 6.16 -29.47
C ASP A 418 -2.27 6.65 -30.07
N GLN A 419 -1.14 6.06 -29.64
CA GLN A 419 0.19 6.31 -30.20
C GLN A 419 0.66 5.17 -31.14
N HIS A 420 -0.21 4.19 -31.43
CA HIS A 420 0.13 2.91 -32.09
C HIS A 420 1.38 2.25 -31.48
N ARG A 421 1.50 2.32 -30.15
CA ARG A 421 2.71 1.93 -29.42
C ARG A 421 2.44 0.62 -28.67
N TRP A 422 3.01 -0.47 -29.18
CA TRP A 422 2.79 -1.83 -28.68
C TRP A 422 4.10 -2.61 -28.70
N GLY A 423 4.31 -3.51 -27.73
CA GLY A 423 5.54 -4.32 -27.67
C GLY A 423 6.76 -3.50 -27.29
N GLY A 424 6.59 -2.36 -26.60
CA GLY A 424 7.69 -1.48 -26.23
C GLY A 424 8.11 -0.47 -27.30
N ALA A 425 7.49 -0.45 -28.49
CA ALA A 425 7.85 0.44 -29.61
C ALA A 425 6.63 1.03 -30.35
N VAL A 426 6.83 2.15 -31.06
CA VAL A 426 5.82 2.72 -31.98
C VAL A 426 5.82 1.91 -33.26
N GLN A 427 4.67 1.38 -33.67
CA GLN A 427 4.56 0.49 -34.81
C GLN A 427 4.24 1.28 -36.10
N PRO A 428 4.92 0.98 -37.24
CA PRO A 428 4.78 1.75 -38.48
C PRO A 428 3.49 1.46 -39.25
N VAL A 429 2.76 0.41 -38.88
CA VAL A 429 1.49 -0.01 -39.50
C VAL A 429 0.55 -0.49 -38.40
N ALA A 430 -0.72 -0.10 -38.49
CA ALA A 430 -1.80 -0.59 -37.64
C ALA A 430 -2.12 -2.07 -37.96
N GLN A 431 -1.35 -3.00 -37.37
CA GLN A 431 -1.51 -4.44 -37.56
C GLN A 431 -2.30 -5.11 -36.41
N GLY A 432 -2.96 -6.22 -36.77
CA GLY A 432 -3.67 -7.11 -35.85
C GLY A 432 -5.18 -7.16 -36.13
N ASN A 433 -5.69 -8.34 -36.47
CA ASN A 433 -7.11 -8.63 -36.32
C ASN A 433 -7.41 -8.70 -34.81
N ASN A 434 -8.23 -7.79 -34.30
CA ASN A 434 -8.90 -8.01 -33.02
C ASN A 434 -9.83 -9.22 -33.21
N GLY A 435 -9.44 -10.39 -32.69
CA GLY A 435 -10.20 -11.65 -32.86
C GLY A 435 -11.70 -11.48 -32.55
N ALA A 436 -12.55 -12.12 -33.36
CA ALA A 436 -13.96 -11.75 -33.51
C ALA A 436 -14.68 -11.55 -32.17
N PRO A 437 -15.37 -10.40 -31.95
CA PRO A 437 -15.95 -10.06 -30.66
C PRO A 437 -17.15 -10.98 -30.33
N THR A 438 -16.90 -12.00 -29.52
CA THR A 438 -17.95 -12.78 -28.85
C THR A 438 -18.80 -11.84 -27.97
N LEU A 439 -20.11 -12.03 -27.97
CA LEU A 439 -21.04 -11.16 -27.25
C LEU A 439 -20.96 -11.38 -25.73
N VAL A 440 -21.02 -10.28 -24.98
CA VAL A 440 -20.91 -10.25 -23.51
C VAL A 440 -22.25 -10.59 -22.86
N ALA A 441 -22.23 -11.51 -21.89
CA ALA A 441 -23.37 -11.84 -21.02
C ALA A 441 -23.54 -10.79 -19.89
N PRO A 442 -24.75 -10.59 -19.33
CA PRO A 442 -25.14 -9.29 -18.79
C PRO A 442 -24.54 -8.92 -17.42
N GLY A 443 -23.85 -7.77 -17.39
CA GLY A 443 -23.26 -7.16 -16.19
C GLY A 443 -23.44 -5.64 -16.10
N THR A 444 -24.61 -5.12 -16.50
CA THR A 444 -25.01 -3.67 -16.53
C THR A 444 -24.16 -2.69 -17.35
N GLY A 445 -22.95 -3.05 -17.77
CA GLY A 445 -22.19 -2.29 -18.76
C GLY A 445 -22.82 -2.38 -20.15
N THR A 446 -23.05 -1.24 -20.81
CA THR A 446 -23.55 -1.17 -22.19
C THR A 446 -22.65 -1.98 -23.12
N ALA A 447 -23.25 -2.81 -23.97
CA ALA A 447 -22.52 -3.60 -24.96
C ALA A 447 -21.65 -2.68 -25.84
N GLY A 448 -20.33 -2.82 -25.74
CA GLY A 448 -19.39 -1.90 -26.38
C GLY A 448 -19.43 -2.02 -27.89
N ASN A 449 -19.56 -0.88 -28.58
CA ASN A 449 -19.45 -0.79 -30.04
C ASN A 449 -18.20 -1.50 -30.57
N ALA A 450 -18.33 -2.07 -31.77
CA ALA A 450 -17.23 -2.76 -32.45
C ALA A 450 -15.99 -1.86 -32.55
N LEU A 451 -14.83 -2.43 -32.23
CA LEU A 451 -13.54 -1.73 -32.21
C LEU A 451 -13.10 -1.43 -33.65
N THR A 452 -13.22 -0.17 -34.08
CA THR A 452 -12.97 0.30 -35.45
C THR A 452 -11.49 0.54 -35.79
N ALA A 453 -10.58 0.22 -34.88
CA ALA A 453 -9.13 0.24 -35.04
C ALA A 453 -8.48 -0.87 -34.19
N PRO A 454 -7.26 -1.36 -34.50
CA PRO A 454 -6.50 -2.20 -33.58
C PRO A 454 -6.30 -1.44 -32.26
N THR A 455 -6.73 -2.07 -31.18
CA THR A 455 -6.96 -1.43 -29.87
C THR A 455 -6.60 -2.45 -28.79
N HIS A 456 -5.34 -2.88 -28.86
CA HIS A 456 -4.82 -4.06 -28.16
C HIS A 456 -4.80 -3.86 -26.65
N VAL A 457 -4.40 -2.66 -26.19
CA VAL A 457 -4.38 -2.30 -24.77
C VAL A 457 -5.81 -2.09 -24.24
N LEU A 458 -6.66 -1.40 -25.00
CA LEU A 458 -8.07 -1.18 -24.64
C LEU A 458 -8.83 -2.52 -24.59
N ARG A 459 -8.49 -3.48 -25.46
CA ARG A 459 -9.08 -4.82 -25.43
C ARG A 459 -8.60 -5.62 -24.22
N LEU A 460 -7.29 -5.63 -23.94
CA LEU A 460 -6.71 -6.22 -22.73
C LEU A 460 -7.38 -5.67 -21.46
N GLN A 461 -7.56 -4.35 -21.35
CA GLN A 461 -8.22 -3.71 -20.21
C GLN A 461 -9.69 -4.12 -20.05
N ARG A 462 -10.42 -4.37 -21.14
CA ARG A 462 -11.80 -4.88 -21.10
C ARG A 462 -11.84 -6.36 -20.70
N ASP A 463 -10.95 -7.17 -21.26
CA ASP A 463 -10.84 -8.60 -20.99
C ASP A 463 -10.43 -8.87 -19.53
N LEU A 464 -9.44 -8.15 -19.00
CA LEU A 464 -9.05 -8.21 -17.59
C LEU A 464 -10.22 -7.84 -16.66
N ARG A 465 -11.05 -6.86 -17.03
CA ARG A 465 -12.26 -6.50 -16.27
C ARG A 465 -13.31 -7.60 -16.29
N GLU A 466 -13.53 -8.27 -17.42
CA GLU A 466 -14.43 -9.42 -17.52
C GLU A 466 -13.96 -10.59 -16.64
N LEU A 467 -12.64 -10.80 -16.55
CA LEU A 467 -12.02 -11.77 -15.63
C LEU A 467 -12.04 -11.32 -14.16
N GLY A 468 -12.50 -10.11 -13.85
CA GLY A 468 -12.65 -9.58 -12.49
C GLY A 468 -11.49 -8.73 -11.97
N PHE A 469 -10.49 -8.38 -12.79
CA PHE A 469 -9.32 -7.58 -12.40
C PHE A 469 -9.58 -6.08 -12.53
N LEU A 470 -10.37 -5.53 -11.61
CA LEU A 470 -10.94 -4.17 -11.70
C LEU A 470 -10.02 -3.05 -11.17
N ILE A 471 -8.69 -3.16 -11.33
CA ILE A 471 -7.68 -2.34 -10.61
C ILE A 471 -7.54 -0.88 -11.12
N GLY A 472 -8.63 -0.19 -11.46
CA GLY A 472 -8.61 1.25 -11.74
C GLY A 472 -9.80 1.83 -12.50
N GLY A 473 -9.54 2.94 -13.20
CA GLY A 473 -10.53 3.70 -13.97
C GLY A 473 -10.91 3.08 -15.32
N THR A 474 -11.87 3.71 -16.00
CA THR A 474 -12.42 3.28 -17.30
C THR A 474 -11.33 2.91 -18.31
N PRO A 475 -11.46 1.81 -19.07
CA PRO A 475 -10.51 1.44 -20.12
C PRO A 475 -10.28 2.58 -21.11
N ASP A 476 -9.02 2.96 -21.28
CA ASP A 476 -8.53 4.14 -21.99
C ASP A 476 -7.58 3.81 -23.15
N GLY A 477 -7.10 2.56 -23.24
CA GLY A 477 -6.10 2.15 -24.23
C GLY A 477 -4.66 2.50 -23.85
N ALA A 478 -4.38 2.89 -22.61
CA ALA A 478 -3.04 3.22 -22.11
C ALA A 478 -2.57 2.23 -21.03
N PHE A 479 -1.42 1.58 -21.25
CA PHE A 479 -0.86 0.58 -20.34
C PHE A 479 -0.13 1.29 -19.19
N GLY A 480 -0.92 1.86 -18.28
CA GLY A 480 -0.45 2.49 -17.04
C GLY A 480 -0.20 1.49 -15.90
N LEU A 481 0.20 2.01 -14.74
CA LEU A 481 0.40 1.24 -13.49
C LEU A 481 -0.79 0.32 -13.16
N SER A 482 -2.03 0.82 -13.32
CA SER A 482 -3.24 0.03 -13.07
C SER A 482 -3.41 -1.17 -14.01
N THR A 483 -2.92 -1.08 -15.25
CA THR A 483 -2.94 -2.21 -16.19
C THR A 483 -1.83 -3.20 -15.84
N GLU A 484 -0.63 -2.71 -15.50
CA GLU A 484 0.47 -3.55 -14.99
C GLU A 484 0.06 -4.35 -13.75
N TRP A 485 -0.61 -3.72 -12.79
CA TRP A 485 -1.12 -4.38 -11.59
C TRP A 485 -2.19 -5.42 -11.90
N ALA A 486 -3.12 -5.12 -12.80
CA ALA A 486 -4.15 -6.08 -13.21
C ALA A 486 -3.54 -7.33 -13.90
N VAL A 487 -2.46 -7.15 -14.67
CA VAL A 487 -1.71 -8.27 -15.28
C VAL A 487 -0.90 -9.04 -14.24
N ARG A 488 -0.19 -8.37 -13.31
CA ARG A 488 0.52 -9.04 -12.21
C ARG A 488 -0.42 -9.87 -11.35
N GLU A 489 -1.56 -9.31 -10.96
CA GLU A 489 -2.58 -10.00 -10.17
C GLU A 489 -3.21 -11.16 -10.97
N PHE A 490 -3.46 -11.01 -12.27
CA PHE A 490 -3.89 -12.12 -13.12
C PHE A 490 -2.86 -13.27 -13.14
N GLN A 491 -1.58 -12.96 -13.36
CA GLN A 491 -0.48 -13.93 -13.34
C GLN A 491 -0.39 -14.67 -11.98
N ILE A 492 -0.60 -13.94 -10.86
CA ILE A 492 -0.64 -14.53 -9.52
C ILE A 492 -1.79 -15.53 -9.35
N TYR A 493 -3.02 -15.18 -9.73
CA TYR A 493 -4.14 -16.12 -9.56
C TYR A 493 -4.13 -17.24 -10.60
N SER A 494 -3.49 -17.04 -11.74
CA SER A 494 -3.23 -18.08 -12.74
C SER A 494 -2.18 -19.11 -12.29
N LYS A 495 -1.37 -18.82 -11.27
CA LYS A 495 -0.49 -19.79 -10.58
C LYS A 495 -1.22 -20.75 -9.64
N MET A 496 -2.47 -20.48 -9.26
CA MET A 496 -3.16 -21.24 -8.22
C MET A 496 -3.83 -22.51 -8.76
N GLU A 497 -3.91 -23.54 -7.92
CA GLU A 497 -4.51 -24.84 -8.25
C GLU A 497 -6.00 -24.74 -8.59
N ASN A 498 -6.72 -23.79 -8.00
CA ASN A 498 -8.14 -23.57 -8.28
C ASN A 498 -8.44 -22.10 -8.60
N VAL A 499 -9.48 -21.90 -9.41
CA VAL A 499 -10.00 -20.60 -9.86
C VAL A 499 -11.50 -20.54 -9.63
N ALA A 500 -12.12 -19.36 -9.79
CA ALA A 500 -13.57 -19.25 -9.79
C ALA A 500 -14.14 -19.49 -11.19
N LEU A 501 -15.20 -20.28 -11.29
CA LEU A 501 -16.04 -20.47 -12.49
C LEU A 501 -17.36 -19.73 -12.29
N GLU A 502 -17.71 -18.85 -13.24
CA GLU A 502 -19.01 -18.16 -13.25
C GLU A 502 -20.07 -18.97 -14.00
N ASP A 503 -21.15 -19.34 -13.29
CA ASP A 503 -22.41 -19.77 -13.91
C ASP A 503 -23.11 -18.53 -14.50
N THR A 504 -22.98 -18.37 -15.82
CA THR A 504 -23.59 -17.27 -16.58
C THR A 504 -25.09 -17.47 -16.85
N ALA A 505 -25.67 -18.63 -16.50
CA ALA A 505 -27.11 -18.87 -16.52
C ALA A 505 -27.78 -18.55 -15.17
N ASN A 506 -27.03 -18.52 -14.07
CA ASN A 506 -27.50 -18.09 -12.76
C ASN A 506 -27.81 -16.58 -12.76
N THR A 507 -29.07 -16.21 -12.58
CA THR A 507 -29.51 -14.81 -12.62
C THR A 507 -29.39 -14.08 -11.27
N SER A 508 -28.63 -14.61 -10.29
CA SER A 508 -28.45 -13.91 -9.02
C SER A 508 -27.71 -12.58 -9.20
N THR A 509 -28.24 -11.54 -8.56
CA THR A 509 -27.62 -10.21 -8.44
C THR A 509 -26.43 -10.21 -7.49
N ASN A 510 -26.32 -11.22 -6.61
CA ASN A 510 -25.16 -11.41 -5.75
C ASN A 510 -24.08 -12.20 -6.52
N TYR A 511 -23.12 -11.49 -7.12
CA TYR A 511 -22.06 -12.08 -7.96
C TYR A 511 -21.41 -13.36 -7.39
N VAL A 512 -21.10 -13.38 -6.09
CA VAL A 512 -20.50 -14.55 -5.41
C VAL A 512 -21.39 -15.81 -5.44
N GLU A 513 -22.71 -15.70 -5.56
CA GLU A 513 -23.62 -16.86 -5.71
C GLU A 513 -23.57 -17.47 -7.12
N ARG A 514 -23.03 -16.74 -8.12
CA ARG A 514 -22.75 -17.27 -9.46
C ARG A 514 -21.39 -17.96 -9.53
N LEU A 515 -20.54 -17.83 -8.51
CA LEU A 515 -19.18 -18.35 -8.52
C LEU A 515 -19.08 -19.71 -7.82
N SER A 516 -18.43 -20.64 -8.49
CA SER A 516 -18.05 -21.97 -7.97
C SER A 516 -16.53 -22.16 -8.05
N GLN A 517 -15.97 -23.09 -7.27
CA GLN A 517 -14.56 -23.47 -7.38
C GLN A 517 -14.39 -24.47 -8.53
N VAL A 518 -13.37 -24.27 -9.37
CA VAL A 518 -12.94 -25.24 -10.39
C VAL A 518 -11.41 -25.38 -10.38
N ALA A 519 -10.92 -26.59 -10.65
CA ALA A 519 -9.49 -26.84 -10.78
C ALA A 519 -8.92 -26.15 -12.05
N ASN A 520 -7.76 -25.52 -11.90
CA ASN A 520 -7.07 -24.79 -12.95
C ASN A 520 -6.32 -25.75 -13.88
N SER A 521 -6.95 -26.17 -14.98
CA SER A 521 -6.31 -27.04 -15.98
C SER A 521 -5.23 -26.34 -16.83
N GLN A 522 -4.96 -25.05 -16.62
CA GLN A 522 -3.88 -24.30 -17.27
C GLN A 522 -3.16 -23.39 -16.26
N VAL A 523 -2.45 -23.98 -15.31
CA VAL A 523 -1.58 -23.24 -14.38
C VAL A 523 -0.55 -22.41 -15.17
N TYR A 524 -0.28 -21.20 -14.69
CA TYR A 524 0.75 -20.30 -15.20
C TYR A 524 2.07 -20.52 -14.45
N ASP A 525 3.10 -21.04 -15.10
CA ASP A 525 4.41 -21.31 -14.50
C ASP A 525 5.38 -20.12 -14.58
N GLY A 526 5.29 -19.29 -15.64
CA GLY A 526 6.14 -18.12 -15.88
C GLY A 526 6.09 -16.99 -14.82
N ALA A 527 6.86 -15.93 -15.06
CA ALA A 527 7.09 -14.85 -14.08
C ALA A 527 5.86 -13.97 -13.79
N VAL A 528 5.75 -13.47 -12.56
CA VAL A 528 4.78 -12.41 -12.20
C VAL A 528 5.36 -11.05 -12.62
N SER A 529 5.35 -10.79 -13.92
CA SER A 529 6.06 -9.68 -14.56
C SER A 529 5.22 -8.40 -14.75
N GLY A 530 3.90 -8.53 -14.86
CA GLY A 530 3.02 -7.44 -15.31
C GLY A 530 3.06 -7.17 -16.83
N VAL A 531 3.73 -8.05 -17.58
CA VAL A 531 3.85 -8.02 -19.05
C VAL A 531 2.96 -9.09 -19.65
N VAL A 532 2.24 -8.76 -20.73
CA VAL A 532 1.39 -9.73 -21.45
C VAL A 532 2.21 -10.33 -22.60
N ASN A 533 3.00 -11.33 -22.25
CA ASN A 533 3.65 -12.23 -23.20
C ASN A 533 2.66 -13.29 -23.74
N ASP A 534 3.10 -14.12 -24.70
CA ASP A 534 2.24 -15.10 -25.37
C ASP A 534 1.60 -16.11 -24.40
N ASP A 535 2.28 -16.51 -23.33
CA ASP A 535 1.71 -17.45 -22.34
C ASP A 535 0.63 -16.76 -21.49
N THR A 536 0.88 -15.51 -21.08
CA THR A 536 -0.11 -14.67 -20.39
C THR A 536 -1.34 -14.41 -21.26
N GLU A 537 -1.18 -14.15 -22.58
CA GLU A 537 -2.33 -14.06 -23.50
C GLU A 537 -3.11 -15.37 -23.57
N GLN A 538 -2.42 -16.51 -23.73
CA GLN A 538 -3.06 -17.82 -23.80
C GLN A 538 -3.89 -18.13 -22.55
N ARG A 539 -3.38 -17.82 -21.35
CA ARG A 539 -4.16 -17.97 -20.11
C ARG A 539 -5.37 -17.04 -20.07
N ILE A 540 -5.23 -15.76 -20.42
CA ILE A 540 -6.37 -14.82 -20.47
C ILE A 540 -7.46 -15.34 -21.42
N ARG A 541 -7.07 -15.82 -22.61
CA ARG A 541 -7.99 -16.42 -23.58
C ARG A 541 -8.69 -17.65 -23.04
N HIS A 542 -7.95 -18.58 -22.43
CA HIS A 542 -8.52 -19.79 -21.86
C HIS A 542 -9.53 -19.48 -20.75
N TRP A 543 -9.21 -18.54 -19.85
CA TRP A 543 -10.10 -18.12 -18.77
C TRP A 543 -11.40 -17.51 -19.32
N LEU A 544 -11.32 -16.63 -20.32
CA LEU A 544 -12.50 -16.02 -20.95
C LEU A 544 -13.39 -17.07 -21.62
N THR A 545 -12.78 -18.00 -22.38
CA THR A 545 -13.49 -19.08 -23.07
C THR A 545 -14.20 -20.05 -22.12
N ASN A 546 -13.67 -20.27 -20.92
CA ASN A 546 -14.26 -21.18 -19.93
C ASN A 546 -15.04 -20.45 -18.82
N HIS A 547 -15.32 -19.15 -18.97
CA HIS A 547 -15.99 -18.29 -17.98
C HIS A 547 -15.33 -18.30 -16.58
N TRP A 548 -14.01 -18.46 -16.53
CA TRP A 548 -13.24 -18.34 -15.30
C TRP A 548 -13.07 -16.87 -14.88
N ARG A 549 -12.87 -16.66 -13.59
CA ARG A 549 -12.80 -15.36 -12.90
C ARG A 549 -11.73 -15.39 -11.81
N CYS A 550 -11.30 -14.21 -11.37
CA CYS A 550 -10.47 -14.05 -10.17
C CYS A 550 -11.08 -14.85 -8.99
N PRO A 551 -10.34 -15.79 -8.36
CA PRO A 551 -10.87 -16.60 -7.27
C PRO A 551 -11.00 -15.87 -5.94
N VAL A 552 -10.45 -14.66 -5.79
CA VAL A 552 -10.52 -13.87 -4.57
C VAL A 552 -11.39 -12.66 -4.81
N ILE A 553 -12.55 -12.60 -4.15
CA ILE A 553 -13.51 -11.49 -4.26
C ILE A 553 -13.57 -10.75 -2.92
N VAL A 554 -13.06 -9.53 -2.87
CA VAL A 554 -13.14 -8.65 -1.68
C VAL A 554 -14.36 -7.74 -1.78
N ARG A 555 -15.13 -7.60 -0.69
CA ARG A 555 -16.45 -6.94 -0.68
C ARG A 555 -16.61 -6.03 0.53
N ALA A 556 -17.14 -4.82 0.33
CA ALA A 556 -17.69 -4.02 1.42
C ALA A 556 -19.12 -4.46 1.68
N MET A 557 -19.43 -4.83 2.92
CA MET A 557 -20.77 -5.26 3.33
C MET A 557 -21.24 -4.54 4.59
N ASN A 558 -22.53 -4.22 4.64
CA ASN A 558 -23.18 -3.79 5.87
C ASN A 558 -23.17 -4.92 6.90
N VAL A 559 -23.28 -4.56 8.18
CA VAL A 559 -23.21 -5.50 9.30
C VAL A 559 -24.37 -5.28 10.26
N ALA A 560 -25.14 -6.33 10.52
CA ALA A 560 -26.19 -6.34 11.54
C ALA A 560 -25.95 -7.49 12.52
N ASN A 561 -26.09 -7.22 13.82
CA ASN A 561 -25.87 -8.21 14.90
C ASN A 561 -24.53 -8.96 14.79
N GLY A 562 -23.49 -8.29 14.28
CA GLY A 562 -22.14 -8.83 14.07
C GLY A 562 -21.89 -9.49 12.70
N ASN A 563 -22.94 -9.90 11.99
CA ASN A 563 -22.90 -10.66 10.74
C ASN A 563 -22.97 -9.77 9.48
N PRO A 564 -22.35 -10.17 8.35
CA PRO A 564 -22.55 -9.50 7.06
C PRO A 564 -24.02 -9.59 6.61
N THR A 565 -24.53 -8.54 5.98
CA THR A 565 -25.88 -8.50 5.39
C THR A 565 -25.85 -8.11 3.92
N THR A 566 -26.08 -6.83 3.58
CA THR A 566 -26.11 -6.35 2.19
C THR A 566 -24.72 -5.99 1.69
N VAL A 567 -24.44 -6.32 0.43
CA VAL A 567 -23.24 -5.84 -0.27
C VAL A 567 -23.43 -4.36 -0.57
N VAL A 568 -22.44 -3.55 -0.21
CA VAL A 568 -22.38 -2.11 -0.50
C VAL A 568 -21.55 -1.87 -1.75
N GLN A 569 -20.44 -2.60 -1.88
CA GLN A 569 -19.58 -2.58 -3.06
C GLN A 569 -18.85 -3.91 -3.17
N ASP A 570 -18.66 -4.38 -4.39
CA ASP A 570 -18.10 -5.70 -4.69
C ASP A 570 -16.76 -5.59 -5.41
N ASN A 571 -15.97 -6.66 -5.35
CA ASN A 571 -14.70 -6.84 -6.05
C ASN A 571 -13.74 -5.64 -5.90
N LEU A 572 -13.40 -5.30 -4.65
CA LEU A 572 -12.53 -4.18 -4.26
C LEU A 572 -11.06 -4.51 -4.44
N TRP A 573 -10.31 -3.65 -5.14
CA TRP A 573 -8.88 -3.86 -5.39
C TRP A 573 -8.01 -2.83 -4.69
N ARG A 574 -8.17 -1.54 -4.97
CA ARG A 574 -7.38 -0.46 -4.36
C ARG A 574 -7.87 -0.16 -2.95
N HIS A 575 -6.96 0.32 -2.10
CA HIS A 575 -7.26 0.74 -0.72
C HIS A 575 -8.37 1.80 -0.64
N ASP A 576 -8.48 2.65 -1.67
CA ASP A 576 -9.39 3.78 -1.83
C ASP A 576 -10.65 3.46 -2.66
N ASP A 577 -10.81 2.23 -3.19
CA ASP A 577 -11.98 1.88 -4.03
C ASP A 577 -13.31 2.03 -3.26
N CYS A 578 -13.29 1.87 -1.93
CA CYS A 578 -14.46 2.06 -1.06
C CYS A 578 -14.08 2.89 0.18
N VAL A 579 -14.21 4.22 0.08
CA VAL A 579 -13.87 5.16 1.17
C VAL A 579 -14.91 5.23 2.31
N ASN A 580 -15.93 4.37 2.29
CA ASN A 580 -16.99 4.35 3.30
C ASN A 580 -16.53 3.59 4.56
N THR A 581 -16.56 4.25 5.72
CA THR A 581 -16.07 3.71 7.00
C THR A 581 -17.10 2.85 7.76
N ALA A 582 -18.38 2.88 7.38
CA ALA A 582 -19.44 2.12 8.03
C ALA A 582 -19.49 0.62 7.65
N PRO A 583 -19.34 0.22 6.36
CA PRO A 583 -19.24 -1.18 5.96
C PRO A 583 -18.01 -1.88 6.55
N ARG A 584 -18.11 -3.19 6.73
CA ARG A 584 -16.97 -4.05 7.03
C ARG A 584 -16.51 -4.76 5.76
N ILE A 585 -15.21 -4.93 5.60
CA ILE A 585 -14.62 -5.57 4.44
C ILE A 585 -14.48 -7.08 4.71
N TYR A 586 -14.99 -7.88 3.79
CA TYR A 586 -14.91 -9.34 3.78
C TYR A 586 -14.26 -9.83 2.49
N VAL A 587 -13.74 -11.05 2.53
CA VAL A 587 -13.22 -11.79 1.36
C VAL A 587 -13.96 -13.10 1.20
N ARG A 588 -14.17 -13.49 -0.05
CA ARG A 588 -14.57 -14.82 -0.49
C ARG A 588 -13.41 -15.39 -1.31
N ASP A 589 -12.89 -16.56 -0.94
CA ASP A 589 -11.74 -17.19 -1.60
C ASP A 589 -12.11 -18.58 -2.16
N PHE A 590 -11.97 -18.73 -3.47
CA PHE A 590 -12.18 -19.95 -4.23
C PHE A 590 -10.85 -20.62 -4.65
N SER A 591 -9.68 -20.06 -4.30
CA SER A 591 -8.38 -20.62 -4.72
C SER A 591 -7.98 -21.86 -3.91
N GLY A 592 -8.34 -21.90 -2.62
CA GLY A 592 -7.88 -22.92 -1.69
C GLY A 592 -6.40 -22.81 -1.31
N TYR A 593 -5.73 -21.70 -1.64
CA TYR A 593 -4.28 -21.52 -1.45
C TYR A 593 -3.85 -21.63 0.04
N TYR A 594 -4.67 -21.16 0.97
CA TYR A 594 -4.34 -21.15 2.39
C TYR A 594 -4.98 -22.33 3.14
N THR A 595 -4.18 -23.10 3.87
CA THR A 595 -4.69 -24.13 4.78
C THR A 595 -5.39 -23.47 5.98
N LEU A 596 -6.71 -23.57 6.04
CA LEU A 596 -7.51 -22.98 7.11
C LEU A 596 -7.46 -23.80 8.42
N PRO A 597 -7.43 -23.15 9.60
CA PRO A 597 -7.48 -23.85 10.88
C PRO A 597 -8.86 -24.47 11.13
N THR A 598 -8.89 -25.58 11.89
CA THR A 598 -10.11 -26.33 12.22
C THR A 598 -11.23 -25.42 12.74
N GLY A 599 -12.43 -25.56 12.17
CA GLY A 599 -13.60 -24.74 12.51
C GLY A 599 -13.81 -23.51 11.61
N ARG A 600 -13.02 -23.35 10.54
CA ARG A 600 -13.30 -22.42 9.43
C ARG A 600 -13.51 -23.21 8.14
N ASN A 601 -14.50 -22.84 7.33
CA ASN A 601 -14.74 -23.48 6.05
C ASN A 601 -14.24 -22.59 4.91
N GLN A 602 -13.66 -23.19 3.87
CA GLN A 602 -13.26 -22.51 2.63
C GLN A 602 -14.46 -21.89 1.89
N THR A 603 -15.69 -22.27 2.26
CA THR A 603 -16.96 -21.74 1.72
C THR A 603 -17.45 -20.46 2.39
N ASP A 604 -16.89 -20.06 3.54
CA ASP A 604 -17.40 -18.94 4.32
C ASP A 604 -16.98 -17.57 3.73
N LEU A 605 -17.56 -16.49 4.25
CA LEU A 605 -16.98 -15.15 4.14
C LEU A 605 -16.00 -14.93 5.29
N HIS A 606 -14.78 -14.48 4.98
CA HIS A 606 -13.76 -14.17 5.99
C HIS A 606 -13.62 -12.66 6.14
N VAL A 607 -13.55 -12.16 7.38
CA VAL A 607 -13.37 -10.74 7.63
C VAL A 607 -11.93 -10.31 7.35
N LEU A 608 -11.77 -9.23 6.59
CA LEU A 608 -10.49 -8.54 6.42
C LEU A 608 -10.33 -7.41 7.43
N GLY A 609 -11.26 -6.46 7.45
CA GLY A 609 -11.05 -5.19 8.13
C GLY A 609 -12.20 -4.19 7.97
N THR A 610 -11.88 -2.92 8.06
CA THR A 610 -12.77 -1.77 7.82
C THR A 610 -11.95 -0.69 7.11
N TYR A 611 -12.56 0.14 6.26
CA TYR A 611 -11.86 1.33 5.75
C TYR A 611 -11.78 2.40 6.85
N THR A 612 -10.70 3.19 6.90
CA THR A 612 -10.50 4.26 7.87
C THR A 612 -9.89 5.49 7.20
N ASN A 613 -10.40 6.68 7.56
CA ASN A 613 -9.86 7.98 7.16
C ASN A 613 -8.78 8.45 8.13
N TYR A 614 -7.72 9.07 7.63
CA TYR A 614 -6.65 9.65 8.44
C TYR A 614 -6.05 10.91 7.77
N PRO A 615 -6.37 12.12 8.28
CA PRO A 615 -6.18 13.42 7.63
C PRO A 615 -6.18 13.49 6.08
N SER A 616 -5.05 13.23 5.42
CA SER A 616 -4.87 13.28 3.95
C SER A 616 -4.72 11.89 3.30
N TYR A 617 -5.03 10.83 4.05
CA TYR A 617 -4.86 9.42 3.70
C TYR A 617 -6.11 8.64 4.11
N GLY A 618 -6.18 7.39 3.66
CA GLY A 618 -7.08 6.38 4.19
C GLY A 618 -6.67 4.99 3.72
N GLY A 619 -7.47 3.97 4.06
CA GLY A 619 -7.25 2.59 3.64
C GLY A 619 -7.72 1.55 4.66
N PRO A 620 -7.38 0.26 4.47
CA PRO A 620 -7.82 -0.82 5.34
C PRO A 620 -7.10 -0.85 6.70
N VAL A 621 -7.87 -1.23 7.73
CA VAL A 621 -7.37 -1.54 9.08
C VAL A 621 -8.12 -2.74 9.69
N SER A 622 -7.40 -3.55 10.46
CA SER A 622 -7.91 -4.74 11.13
C SER A 622 -7.58 -4.72 12.61
N MET A 623 -8.61 -4.90 13.45
CA MET A 623 -8.53 -4.77 14.91
C MET A 623 -9.25 -5.93 15.61
N PRO A 624 -8.73 -6.42 16.75
CA PRO A 624 -9.51 -7.28 17.65
C PRO A 624 -10.65 -6.49 18.29
N THR A 625 -11.78 -7.10 18.61
CA THR A 625 -12.22 -8.47 18.25
C THR A 625 -12.93 -8.53 16.88
N ARG A 626 -13.08 -7.39 16.20
CA ARG A 626 -13.93 -7.21 15.00
C ARG A 626 -13.42 -7.94 13.76
N HIS A 627 -12.10 -8.04 13.61
CA HIS A 627 -11.46 -8.39 12.33
C HIS A 627 -10.37 -9.46 12.46
N THR A 628 -9.80 -9.64 13.64
CA THR A 628 -8.73 -10.62 13.88
C THR A 628 -9.27 -12.02 14.17
N TRP A 629 -8.42 -13.04 14.07
CA TRP A 629 -8.77 -14.42 14.45
C TRP A 629 -8.27 -14.73 15.87
N ALA A 630 -9.01 -15.54 16.65
CA ALA A 630 -8.54 -15.97 17.97
C ALA A 630 -7.24 -16.80 17.89
N THR A 631 -7.02 -17.48 16.75
CA THR A 631 -5.82 -18.29 16.46
C THR A 631 -4.61 -17.46 16.01
N SER A 632 -4.78 -16.19 15.65
CA SER A 632 -3.69 -15.27 15.25
C SER A 632 -3.23 -14.36 16.38
N GLU A 633 -3.68 -14.58 17.61
CA GLU A 633 -3.07 -13.93 18.78
C GLU A 633 -1.61 -14.39 18.95
N LEU A 634 -0.72 -13.50 19.42
CA LEU A 634 0.68 -13.80 19.73
C LEU A 634 0.81 -14.66 21.01
N LEU A 635 0.25 -15.86 20.97
CA LEU A 635 0.28 -16.86 22.03
C LEU A 635 1.63 -17.57 22.12
N PRO A 636 1.99 -18.15 23.28
CA PRO A 636 3.19 -18.96 23.48
C PRO A 636 3.43 -20.01 22.39
N ALA A 637 2.38 -20.71 21.96
CA ALA A 637 2.46 -21.77 20.97
C ALA A 637 2.86 -21.24 19.58
N ASN A 638 2.15 -20.21 19.11
CA ASN A 638 2.26 -19.73 17.72
C ASN A 638 3.44 -18.76 17.54
N PHE A 639 3.83 -18.05 18.60
CA PHE A 639 4.92 -17.06 18.55
C PHE A 639 6.26 -17.63 19.01
N VAL A 640 6.29 -18.35 20.14
CA VAL A 640 7.55 -18.88 20.73
C VAL A 640 7.75 -20.37 20.44
N GLY A 641 6.73 -21.08 19.97
CA GLY A 641 6.81 -22.52 19.66
C GLY A 641 6.64 -23.45 20.86
N VAL A 642 6.07 -22.98 21.98
CA VAL A 642 5.89 -23.77 23.21
C VAL A 642 4.45 -23.73 23.72
N ALA A 643 3.92 -24.87 24.18
CA ALA A 643 2.49 -25.09 24.35
C ALA A 643 1.73 -24.03 25.18
N ASN A 644 2.34 -23.47 26.23
CA ASN A 644 1.77 -22.39 27.03
C ASN A 644 2.85 -21.60 27.78
N TYR A 645 2.47 -20.51 28.46
CA TYR A 645 3.38 -19.63 29.18
C TYR A 645 4.17 -20.32 30.30
N ASN A 646 3.60 -21.37 30.93
CA ASN A 646 4.31 -22.13 31.97
C ASN A 646 5.31 -23.15 31.40
N SER A 647 5.22 -23.46 30.10
CA SER A 647 6.19 -24.32 29.38
C SER A 647 7.45 -23.57 28.94
N MET A 648 7.47 -22.23 29.02
CA MET A 648 8.61 -21.40 28.66
C MET A 648 9.74 -21.45 29.71
N SER A 649 10.98 -21.36 29.24
CA SER A 649 12.16 -21.11 30.06
C SER A 649 12.06 -19.77 30.83
N ALA A 650 13.02 -19.51 31.72
CA ALA A 650 13.10 -18.21 32.41
C ALA A 650 13.44 -17.05 31.44
N SER A 651 14.31 -17.28 30.46
CA SER A 651 14.66 -16.29 29.43
C SER A 651 13.48 -16.00 28.50
N GLN A 652 12.81 -17.07 28.04
CA GLN A 652 11.63 -16.99 27.19
C GLN A 652 10.49 -16.23 27.88
N ARG A 653 10.17 -16.50 29.17
CA ARG A 653 9.11 -15.76 29.87
C ARG A 653 9.40 -14.26 30.01
N SER A 654 10.60 -13.90 30.45
CA SER A 654 11.00 -12.49 30.58
C SER A 654 10.94 -11.77 29.24
N THR A 655 11.48 -12.38 28.18
CA THR A 655 11.53 -11.79 26.84
C THR A 655 10.15 -11.76 26.18
N TYR A 656 9.34 -12.80 26.36
CA TYR A 656 7.97 -12.87 25.84
C TYR A 656 7.10 -11.77 26.45
N LYS A 657 7.18 -11.53 27.78
CA LYS A 657 6.43 -10.43 28.41
C LYS A 657 6.81 -9.07 27.82
N VAL A 658 8.11 -8.80 27.64
CA VAL A 658 8.59 -7.53 27.05
C VAL A 658 8.09 -7.34 25.61
N VAL A 659 8.18 -8.37 24.75
CA VAL A 659 7.71 -8.28 23.37
C VAL A 659 6.17 -8.24 23.28
N ARG A 660 5.47 -9.06 24.08
CA ARG A 660 4.00 -9.12 24.11
C ARG A 660 3.40 -7.80 24.62
N ALA A 661 4.03 -7.14 25.59
CA ALA A 661 3.61 -5.83 26.08
C ALA A 661 3.72 -4.73 25.01
N ALA A 662 4.83 -4.69 24.26
CA ALA A 662 4.97 -3.78 23.12
C ALA A 662 3.95 -4.10 22.01
N ALA A 663 3.79 -5.38 21.65
CA ALA A 663 2.82 -5.85 20.66
C ALA A 663 1.36 -5.45 20.98
N GLU A 664 0.98 -5.29 22.27
CA GLU A 664 -0.33 -4.75 22.65
C GLU A 664 -0.55 -3.28 22.28
N GLN A 665 0.51 -2.53 21.98
CA GLN A 665 0.42 -1.17 21.43
C GLN A 665 0.65 -1.15 19.92
N GLU A 666 1.47 -2.06 19.39
CA GLU A 666 1.81 -2.10 17.96
C GLU A 666 0.74 -2.77 17.08
N ASN A 667 0.50 -4.08 17.26
CA ASN A 667 -0.44 -4.87 16.46
C ASN A 667 -1.59 -5.42 17.33
N LEU A 668 -1.89 -4.71 18.42
CA LEU A 668 -2.97 -5.02 19.35
C LEU A 668 -2.90 -6.44 19.94
N GLY A 669 -1.74 -7.12 19.84
CA GLY A 669 -1.50 -8.50 20.25
C GLY A 669 -1.79 -9.59 19.21
N TYR A 670 -2.08 -9.26 17.94
CA TYR A 670 -2.47 -10.22 16.89
C TYR A 670 -1.62 -10.10 15.61
N PHE A 671 -1.18 -11.23 15.05
CA PHE A 671 -0.40 -11.30 13.80
C PHE A 671 -1.15 -10.73 12.59
N ASP A 672 -2.49 -10.77 12.63
CA ASP A 672 -3.39 -10.39 11.53
C ASP A 672 -4.09 -9.04 11.76
N SER A 673 -3.59 -8.26 12.73
CA SER A 673 -3.90 -6.83 12.91
C SER A 673 -2.86 -5.99 12.16
N LEU A 674 -3.30 -5.35 11.09
CA LEU A 674 -2.45 -4.63 10.12
C LEU A 674 -3.01 -3.22 9.86
N ASN A 675 -2.12 -2.25 9.69
CA ASN A 675 -2.48 -0.89 9.26
C ASN A 675 -2.03 -0.65 7.82
N ALA A 676 -2.92 -0.11 6.99
CA ALA A 676 -2.62 0.34 5.63
C ALA A 676 -3.42 1.61 5.27
N TYR A 677 -3.65 2.48 6.26
CA TYR A 677 -4.56 3.63 6.16
C TYR A 677 -3.89 5.01 6.32
N ASP A 678 -2.63 5.05 6.73
CA ASP A 678 -1.88 6.29 6.99
C ASP A 678 -0.80 6.51 5.91
N ASN A 679 0.30 7.19 6.26
CA ASN A 679 1.40 7.49 5.35
C ASN A 679 2.45 6.36 5.24
N ALA A 680 2.25 5.22 5.92
CA ALA A 680 2.91 3.96 5.57
C ALA A 680 2.11 3.23 4.48
N PHE A 681 2.77 2.35 3.70
CA PHE A 681 2.05 1.49 2.75
C PHE A 681 1.27 0.40 3.47
N ILE A 682 1.98 -0.52 4.13
CA ILE A 682 1.38 -1.48 5.05
C ILE A 682 2.34 -1.73 6.22
N SER A 683 1.77 -1.98 7.40
CA SER A 683 2.47 -2.10 8.67
C SER A 683 1.92 -3.26 9.50
N LEU A 684 2.79 -4.14 10.01
CA LEU A 684 2.37 -5.38 10.69
C LEU A 684 3.35 -5.90 11.75
N GLY A 685 2.91 -6.89 12.52
CA GLY A 685 3.75 -7.65 13.46
C GLY A 685 4.04 -6.95 14.80
N PRO A 686 4.76 -7.63 15.72
CA PRO A 686 4.96 -7.20 17.12
C PRO A 686 5.72 -5.88 17.30
N CYS A 687 6.29 -5.31 16.23
CA CYS A 687 7.04 -4.06 16.24
C CYS A 687 6.52 -3.04 15.19
N HIS A 688 5.28 -3.22 14.71
CA HIS A 688 4.62 -2.39 13.68
C HIS A 688 5.51 -2.10 12.45
N TRP A 689 6.20 -3.14 11.95
CA TRP A 689 7.15 -3.00 10.86
C TRP A 689 6.44 -2.55 9.57
N THR A 690 6.87 -1.40 9.04
CA THR A 690 6.31 -0.79 7.83
C THR A 690 7.02 -1.28 6.57
N LEU A 691 6.33 -1.41 5.43
CA LEU A 691 6.95 -1.69 4.13
C LEU A 691 7.72 -0.48 3.57
N GLY A 692 7.26 0.71 3.92
CA GLY A 692 7.86 2.00 3.60
C GLY A 692 6.96 3.12 4.09
N ILE A 693 7.50 4.32 4.28
CA ILE A 693 6.76 5.49 4.79
C ILE A 693 7.06 6.71 3.94
N LEU A 694 6.03 7.33 3.37
CA LEU A 694 6.14 8.63 2.71
C LEU A 694 6.01 9.74 3.77
N PHE A 695 7.11 10.43 4.07
CA PHE A 695 7.05 11.57 5.00
C PHE A 695 6.62 12.85 4.27
N ALA A 696 5.81 13.69 4.93
CA ALA A 696 5.33 14.94 4.36
C ALA A 696 6.51 15.83 3.88
N GLY A 697 6.48 16.22 2.60
CA GLY A 697 7.55 16.99 1.97
C GLY A 697 8.74 16.17 1.44
N SER A 698 8.71 14.84 1.55
CA SER A 698 9.69 13.96 0.87
C SER A 698 9.21 13.63 -0.54
N ALA A 699 10.14 13.61 -1.51
CA ALA A 699 9.84 13.22 -2.90
C ALA A 699 9.71 11.70 -3.06
N GLU A 700 10.42 10.93 -2.24
CA GLU A 700 10.47 9.46 -2.27
C GLU A 700 10.07 8.88 -0.90
N PRO A 701 9.45 7.69 -0.83
CA PRO A 701 9.20 7.01 0.43
C PRO A 701 10.50 6.46 1.04
N SER A 702 10.54 6.42 2.36
CA SER A 702 11.62 5.80 3.12
C SER A 702 11.53 4.26 3.16
N GLU A 703 12.69 3.61 3.24
CA GLU A 703 12.84 2.16 3.38
C GLU A 703 12.25 1.62 4.69
N GLY A 704 11.51 0.52 4.55
CA GLY A 704 10.69 -0.06 5.61
C GLY A 704 11.39 -1.15 6.42
N GLU A 705 11.02 -1.28 7.70
CA GLU A 705 11.50 -2.39 8.54
C GLU A 705 10.86 -3.74 8.17
N LEU A 706 9.71 -3.74 7.49
CA LEU A 706 9.08 -4.97 7.02
C LEU A 706 9.95 -5.67 5.97
N CYS A 707 10.66 -4.91 5.13
CA CYS A 707 11.67 -5.44 4.22
C CYS A 707 12.81 -6.11 4.98
N GLY A 708 13.25 -5.54 6.12
CA GLY A 708 14.22 -6.17 7.01
C GLY A 708 13.73 -7.50 7.60
N PHE A 709 12.47 -7.56 8.06
CA PHE A 709 11.85 -8.81 8.52
C PHE A 709 11.70 -9.83 7.38
N LEU A 710 11.26 -9.41 6.20
CA LEU A 710 11.00 -10.30 5.08
C LEU A 710 12.28 -10.88 4.47
N SER A 711 13.37 -10.10 4.42
CA SER A 711 14.69 -10.63 4.03
C SER A 711 15.26 -11.59 5.10
N TYR A 712 14.99 -11.36 6.39
CA TYR A 712 15.27 -12.34 7.45
C TYR A 712 14.41 -13.61 7.34
N LEU A 713 13.13 -13.50 6.95
CA LEU A 713 12.27 -14.66 6.72
C LEU A 713 12.82 -15.52 5.57
N ARG A 714 13.23 -14.89 4.45
CA ARG A 714 13.88 -15.58 3.32
C ARG A 714 15.11 -16.36 3.75
N SER A 715 16.00 -15.76 4.55
CA SER A 715 17.23 -16.40 5.01
C SER A 715 17.04 -17.46 6.11
N SER A 716 15.98 -17.38 6.92
CA SER A 716 15.75 -18.27 8.07
C SER A 716 14.69 -19.36 7.84
N ASN A 717 13.75 -19.15 6.91
CA ASN A 717 12.73 -20.11 6.52
C ASN A 717 12.23 -19.81 5.09
N GLN A 718 13.05 -20.20 4.10
CA GLN A 718 12.78 -19.99 2.67
C GLN A 718 11.38 -20.48 2.25
N THR A 719 10.94 -21.67 2.69
CA THR A 719 9.60 -22.19 2.32
C THR A 719 8.46 -21.32 2.83
N ALA A 720 8.56 -20.79 4.06
CA ALA A 720 7.56 -19.84 4.57
C ALA A 720 7.67 -18.45 3.93
N PHE A 721 8.83 -18.08 3.36
CA PHE A 721 8.95 -16.90 2.51
C PHE A 721 8.29 -17.11 1.14
N GLU A 722 8.48 -18.28 0.54
CA GLU A 722 7.88 -18.68 -0.73
C GLU A 722 6.34 -18.67 -0.65
N GLU A 723 5.79 -19.36 0.35
CA GLU A 723 4.34 -19.46 0.60
C GLU A 723 3.69 -18.10 0.93
N ALA A 724 4.37 -17.25 1.72
CA ALA A 724 3.81 -15.99 2.19
C ALA A 724 3.99 -14.81 1.22
N ILE A 725 5.05 -14.81 0.40
CA ILE A 725 5.58 -13.62 -0.27
C ILE A 725 6.05 -13.90 -1.71
N GLU A 726 6.94 -14.87 -1.91
CA GLU A 726 7.64 -15.01 -3.21
C GLU A 726 6.73 -15.50 -4.34
N PHE A 727 5.81 -16.43 -4.03
CA PHE A 727 4.77 -16.90 -4.96
C PHE A 727 3.95 -15.75 -5.56
N PHE A 728 3.81 -14.65 -4.83
CA PHE A 728 3.06 -13.46 -5.24
C PHE A 728 3.90 -12.43 -6.03
N GLY A 729 5.11 -12.79 -6.48
CA GLY A 729 5.95 -11.91 -7.31
C GLY A 729 6.68 -10.79 -6.54
N LEU A 730 6.85 -10.95 -5.23
CA LEU A 730 7.56 -10.02 -4.35
C LEU A 730 8.84 -10.65 -3.78
N ARG A 731 9.95 -9.93 -3.84
CA ARG A 731 11.16 -10.18 -3.03
C ARG A 731 11.55 -8.92 -2.29
N ILE A 732 12.51 -9.03 -1.37
CA ILE A 732 13.28 -7.89 -0.90
C ILE A 732 14.56 -7.79 -1.73
N ASP A 733 14.86 -6.57 -2.18
CA ASP A 733 16.00 -6.23 -3.05
C ASP A 733 17.33 -6.56 -2.35
N GLU A 734 17.44 -6.17 -1.08
CA GLU A 734 18.58 -6.47 -0.23
C GLU A 734 18.48 -7.87 0.38
N ASP A 735 19.59 -8.64 0.32
CA ASP A 735 19.66 -9.96 0.94
C ASP A 735 20.29 -9.94 2.34
N TRP A 736 19.65 -10.65 3.27
CA TRP A 736 20.10 -10.78 4.66
C TRP A 736 21.43 -11.54 4.80
N ASN A 737 21.69 -12.50 3.92
CA ASN A 737 22.92 -13.30 3.96
C ASN A 737 24.09 -12.62 3.22
N ALA A 738 23.84 -11.52 2.49
CA ALA A 738 24.88 -10.74 1.84
C ALA A 738 25.83 -10.04 2.83
N GLY A 739 27.05 -9.75 2.37
CA GLY A 739 28.09 -9.13 3.17
C GLY A 739 28.58 -10.03 4.31
N ALA A 740 28.09 -9.77 5.54
CA ALA A 740 28.53 -10.46 6.75
C ALA A 740 27.55 -11.55 7.25
N GLY A 741 26.56 -11.95 6.45
CA GLY A 741 25.66 -13.07 6.77
C GLY A 741 24.67 -12.80 7.91
N ASN A 742 24.40 -11.54 8.23
CA ASN A 742 23.71 -11.12 9.46
C ASN A 742 22.81 -9.87 9.29
N GLY A 743 22.38 -9.61 8.05
CA GLY A 743 21.60 -8.44 7.66
C GLY A 743 22.40 -7.14 7.54
N ALA A 744 23.73 -7.18 7.49
CA ALA A 744 24.59 -5.99 7.44
C ALA A 744 24.26 -5.01 6.31
N THR A 745 23.78 -5.52 5.17
CA THR A 745 23.27 -4.76 4.01
C THR A 745 22.04 -3.90 4.33
N LEU A 746 21.13 -4.43 5.16
CA LEU A 746 19.89 -3.79 5.59
C LEU A 746 20.09 -2.89 6.84
N TYR A 747 21.27 -2.90 7.47
CA TYR A 747 21.43 -2.42 8.85
C TYR A 747 21.73 -0.92 8.95
N SER A 748 20.75 -0.15 9.42
CA SER A 748 20.90 1.28 9.70
C SER A 748 21.49 1.53 11.09
N SER A 749 22.78 1.86 11.14
CA SER A 749 23.50 2.24 12.38
C SER A 749 22.96 3.53 13.04
N ALA A 750 22.25 4.37 12.28
CA ALA A 750 21.64 5.60 12.74
C ALA A 750 20.40 5.40 13.63
N GLY A 751 19.71 4.25 13.49
CA GLY A 751 18.50 3.93 14.25
C GLY A 751 18.38 2.47 14.68
N LYS A 752 19.48 1.70 14.69
CA LYS A 752 19.56 0.30 15.12
C LYS A 752 18.39 -0.57 14.64
N LYS A 753 18.08 -0.42 13.36
CA LYS A 753 17.00 -1.12 12.66
C LYS A 753 17.51 -1.73 11.35
N TYR A 754 16.88 -2.81 10.92
CA TYR A 754 17.06 -3.39 9.60
C TYR A 754 15.98 -2.83 8.67
N SER A 755 16.33 -2.37 7.48
CA SER A 755 15.37 -1.80 6.52
C SER A 755 15.87 -1.98 5.08
N GLY A 756 14.94 -1.92 4.13
CA GLY A 756 15.21 -2.12 2.71
C GLY A 756 13.98 -1.85 1.86
N TRP A 757 13.95 -2.38 0.64
CA TRP A 757 12.90 -2.06 -0.35
C TRP A 757 12.39 -3.29 -1.13
N PRO A 758 11.12 -3.28 -1.60
CA PRO A 758 10.62 -4.32 -2.49
C PRO A 758 11.41 -4.43 -3.81
N ALA A 759 11.67 -5.67 -4.21
CA ALA A 759 11.99 -6.05 -5.58
C ALA A 759 10.79 -6.79 -6.19
N GLN A 760 10.55 -6.58 -7.47
CA GLN A 760 9.49 -7.23 -8.25
C GLN A 760 10.11 -8.12 -9.32
N GLN A 761 9.39 -9.19 -9.68
CA GLN A 761 9.82 -10.06 -10.77
C GLN A 761 9.63 -9.37 -12.12
N LEU A 762 10.56 -9.63 -13.04
CA LEU A 762 10.56 -9.24 -14.44
C LEU A 762 10.18 -10.43 -15.35
N ASP A 763 9.95 -10.17 -16.64
CA ASP A 763 9.50 -11.20 -17.59
C ASP A 763 10.58 -12.24 -17.96
N ASP A 764 11.85 -11.91 -17.70
CA ASP A 764 13.01 -12.82 -17.81
C ASP A 764 13.29 -13.61 -16.51
N GLU A 765 12.28 -13.73 -15.65
CA GLU A 765 12.31 -14.32 -14.29
C GLU A 765 13.23 -13.63 -13.28
N THR A 766 14.03 -12.65 -13.70
CA THR A 766 14.93 -11.90 -12.80
C THR A 766 14.16 -10.98 -11.87
N TRP A 767 14.88 -10.39 -10.90
CA TRP A 767 14.31 -9.54 -9.86
C TRP A 767 14.96 -8.17 -9.89
N ALA A 768 14.13 -7.13 -9.91
CA ALA A 768 14.59 -5.75 -9.94
C ALA A 768 13.94 -4.92 -8.83
N ARG A 769 14.73 -4.04 -8.21
CA ARG A 769 14.26 -3.04 -7.25
C ARG A 769 13.07 -2.26 -7.80
N MET A 770 11.97 -2.24 -7.05
CA MET A 770 10.78 -1.47 -7.42
C MET A 770 11.09 0.04 -7.40
N ALA A 771 10.53 0.80 -8.35
CA ALA A 771 10.65 2.26 -8.35
C ALA A 771 10.20 2.88 -7.01
N GLN A 772 11.07 3.66 -6.37
CA GLN A 772 10.89 4.17 -5.01
C GLN A 772 9.92 5.37 -4.95
N THR A 773 8.65 5.09 -5.23
CA THR A 773 7.58 6.09 -5.40
C THR A 773 6.32 5.70 -4.63
N GLU A 774 5.52 6.68 -4.22
CA GLU A 774 4.22 6.45 -3.59
C GLU A 774 3.31 5.59 -4.48
N ALA A 775 3.23 5.95 -5.76
CA ALA A 775 2.38 5.26 -6.72
C ALA A 775 2.71 3.77 -6.81
N ALA A 776 4.00 3.38 -6.85
CA ALA A 776 4.41 1.97 -6.86
C ALA A 776 4.16 1.27 -5.51
N GLY A 777 4.49 1.91 -4.38
CA GLY A 777 4.24 1.36 -3.05
C GLY A 777 2.75 1.10 -2.75
N ASN A 778 1.86 1.89 -3.35
CA ASN A 778 0.40 1.72 -3.24
C ASN A 778 -0.13 0.41 -3.87
N TYR A 779 0.68 -0.34 -4.64
CA TYR A 779 0.34 -1.71 -5.04
C TYR A 779 0.14 -2.63 -3.82
N TYR A 780 1.03 -2.53 -2.83
CA TYR A 780 0.96 -3.33 -1.59
C TYR A 780 -0.05 -2.79 -0.57
N LYS A 781 -0.71 -1.66 -0.86
CA LYS A 781 -1.91 -1.17 -0.15
C LYS A 781 -3.21 -1.82 -0.63
N THR A 782 -3.22 -2.47 -1.80
CA THR A 782 -4.43 -3.12 -2.33
C THR A 782 -5.03 -4.12 -1.35
N TYR A 783 -6.36 -4.28 -1.38
CA TYR A 783 -7.08 -5.23 -0.53
C TYR A 783 -6.61 -6.68 -0.71
N HIS A 784 -6.11 -7.04 -1.90
CA HIS A 784 -5.58 -8.36 -2.20
C HIS A 784 -4.21 -8.58 -1.55
N TRP A 785 -3.31 -7.59 -1.57
CA TRP A 785 -2.07 -7.65 -0.79
C TRP A 785 -2.32 -7.60 0.72
N TYR A 786 -3.25 -6.76 1.17
CA TYR A 786 -3.69 -6.72 2.55
C TYR A 786 -4.19 -8.09 3.05
N TYR A 787 -5.01 -8.77 2.23
CA TYR A 787 -5.46 -10.14 2.48
C TYR A 787 -4.30 -11.14 2.55
N ARG A 788 -3.32 -11.09 1.63
CA ARG A 788 -2.14 -11.97 1.64
C ARG A 788 -1.33 -11.84 2.93
N PHE A 789 -0.94 -10.62 3.30
CA PHE A 789 -0.23 -10.35 4.55
C PHE A 789 -1.04 -10.81 5.78
N GLN A 790 -2.36 -10.64 5.74
CA GLN A 790 -3.23 -11.08 6.83
C GLN A 790 -3.31 -12.61 6.93
N MET A 791 -3.38 -13.33 5.81
CA MET A 791 -3.42 -14.79 5.79
C MET A 791 -2.07 -15.41 6.15
N ALA A 792 -0.95 -14.81 5.75
CA ALA A 792 0.37 -15.19 6.23
C ALA A 792 0.46 -15.11 7.76
N GLY A 793 -0.05 -14.03 8.35
CA GLY A 793 -0.20 -13.89 9.81
C GLY A 793 -1.17 -14.88 10.46
N ARG A 794 -2.13 -15.46 9.73
CA ARG A 794 -3.16 -16.38 10.25
C ARG A 794 -2.81 -17.86 10.14
N THR A 795 -2.08 -18.25 9.09
CA THR A 795 -1.96 -19.66 8.66
C THR A 795 -0.52 -20.15 8.50
N ILE A 796 0.44 -19.27 8.22
CA ILE A 796 1.81 -19.68 7.90
C ILE A 796 2.67 -19.67 9.18
N GLU A 797 2.85 -20.86 9.78
CA GLU A 797 3.57 -21.02 11.05
C GLU A 797 5.01 -20.48 10.99
N GLY A 798 5.70 -20.65 9.86
CA GLY A 798 7.05 -20.12 9.67
C GLY A 798 7.11 -18.59 9.68
N PHE A 799 6.11 -17.93 9.11
CA PHE A 799 5.94 -16.48 9.11
C PHE A 799 5.73 -15.96 10.54
N GLN A 800 4.86 -16.61 11.31
CA GLN A 800 4.59 -16.31 12.73
C GLN A 800 5.84 -16.49 13.61
N ARG A 801 6.53 -17.63 13.51
CA ARG A 801 7.74 -17.95 14.30
C ARG A 801 8.92 -17.02 13.97
N ALA A 802 9.09 -16.63 12.71
CA ALA A 802 10.17 -15.71 12.33
C ALA A 802 10.03 -14.33 13.01
N MET A 803 8.80 -13.86 13.27
CA MET A 803 8.58 -12.56 13.94
C MET A 803 9.13 -12.54 15.37
N TRP A 804 9.10 -13.67 16.08
CA TRP A 804 9.70 -13.78 17.41
C TRP A 804 11.22 -13.58 17.35
N ASN A 805 11.89 -14.22 16.39
CA ASN A 805 13.32 -14.05 16.19
C ASN A 805 13.68 -12.62 15.78
N ALA A 806 12.93 -12.00 14.88
CA ALA A 806 13.14 -10.60 14.48
C ALA A 806 12.95 -9.61 15.66
N ALA A 807 11.97 -9.84 16.53
CA ALA A 807 11.80 -9.07 17.77
C ALA A 807 12.96 -9.29 18.77
N ARG A 808 13.44 -10.52 18.93
CA ARG A 808 14.64 -10.85 19.73
C ARG A 808 15.90 -10.17 19.14
N ILE A 809 16.06 -10.14 17.82
CA ILE A 809 17.15 -9.42 17.13
C ILE A 809 17.10 -7.91 17.41
N ARG A 810 15.92 -7.28 17.36
CA ARG A 810 15.78 -5.86 17.72
C ARG A 810 16.14 -5.59 19.18
N LEU A 811 15.71 -6.44 20.11
CA LEU A 811 16.08 -6.36 21.53
C LEU A 811 17.58 -6.56 21.77
N ARG A 812 18.22 -7.50 21.05
CA ARG A 812 19.68 -7.72 21.07
C ARG A 812 20.41 -6.43 20.71
N ASP A 813 20.01 -5.75 19.64
CA ASP A 813 20.73 -4.58 19.13
C ASP A 813 20.48 -3.29 19.93
N ILE A 814 19.29 -3.14 20.52
CA ILE A 814 19.05 -2.13 21.56
C ILE A 814 20.00 -2.38 22.74
N ARG A 815 20.00 -3.60 23.31
CA ARG A 815 20.82 -3.90 24.51
C ARG A 815 22.31 -3.80 24.25
N ASN A 816 22.80 -4.29 23.11
CA ASN A 816 24.22 -4.27 22.75
C ASN A 816 24.72 -2.89 22.30
N THR A 817 23.84 -1.89 22.16
CA THR A 817 24.27 -0.53 21.81
C THR A 817 25.12 0.08 22.95
N PRO A 818 26.35 0.55 22.67
CA PRO A 818 27.18 1.23 23.66
C PRO A 818 26.46 2.45 24.25
N TRP A 819 26.66 2.74 25.53
CA TRP A 819 26.06 3.92 26.15
C TRP A 819 26.62 5.24 25.61
N GLY A 820 27.94 5.26 25.37
CA GLY A 820 28.71 6.48 25.20
C GLY A 820 29.29 6.93 26.54
N THR A 821 29.32 8.23 26.81
CA THR A 821 29.93 8.82 28.00
C THR A 821 28.95 9.00 29.17
N GLY A 822 29.48 9.29 30.36
CA GLY A 822 28.69 9.68 31.54
C GLY A 822 28.27 8.55 32.50
N VAL A 823 28.56 7.30 32.14
CA VAL A 823 28.40 6.10 32.98
C VAL A 823 29.76 5.41 33.09
N ALA A 824 30.06 4.82 34.25
CA ALA A 824 31.33 4.14 34.50
C ALA A 824 31.41 2.78 33.78
N ASP A 825 32.64 2.36 33.45
CA ASP A 825 32.92 1.07 32.81
C ASP A 825 32.47 -0.12 33.66
N VAL A 826 32.04 -1.19 32.98
CA VAL A 826 31.56 -2.44 33.56
C VAL A 826 32.71 -3.42 33.69
N GLY A 827 32.85 -4.06 34.86
CA GLY A 827 33.95 -4.97 35.17
C GLY A 827 35.12 -4.30 35.89
N THR A 828 36.26 -4.98 35.98
CA THR A 828 37.46 -4.51 36.69
C THR A 828 38.75 -4.96 35.98
N GLY A 829 39.82 -4.18 36.14
CA GLY A 829 41.15 -4.50 35.57
C GLY A 829 41.09 -4.67 34.05
N ALA A 830 41.74 -5.72 33.53
CA ALA A 830 41.75 -6.04 32.11
C ALA A 830 40.36 -6.44 31.53
N ASN A 831 39.36 -6.68 32.39
CA ASN A 831 37.98 -7.00 32.00
C ASN A 831 37.05 -5.78 32.03
N ALA A 832 37.57 -4.57 32.30
CA ALA A 832 36.78 -3.34 32.25
C ALA A 832 36.44 -3.00 30.79
N ARG A 833 35.16 -2.68 30.53
CA ARG A 833 34.66 -2.29 29.21
C ARG A 833 33.63 -1.17 29.30
N ALA A 834 33.46 -0.44 28.20
CA ALA A 834 32.38 0.52 28.05
C ALA A 834 31.00 -0.10 28.39
N PRO A 835 30.13 0.64 29.10
CA PRO A 835 28.77 0.20 29.40
C PRO A 835 27.90 0.23 28.12
N THR A 836 26.92 -0.65 28.08
CA THR A 836 25.87 -0.72 27.04
C THR A 836 24.51 -0.33 27.62
N ILE A 837 23.51 -0.11 26.77
CA ILE A 837 22.11 0.06 27.22
C ILE A 837 21.69 -1.15 28.08
N GLY A 838 22.09 -2.37 27.71
CA GLY A 838 21.78 -3.60 28.44
C GLY A 838 22.51 -3.80 29.77
N ASP A 839 23.47 -2.93 30.13
CA ASP A 839 24.07 -2.84 31.47
C ASP A 839 23.39 -1.79 32.35
N VAL A 840 22.89 -0.71 31.73
CA VAL A 840 22.17 0.37 32.42
C VAL A 840 20.73 -0.07 32.73
N ALA A 841 20.00 -0.51 31.71
CA ALA A 841 18.63 -1.01 31.81
C ALA A 841 18.62 -2.53 31.93
N THR A 842 18.12 -3.05 33.07
CA THR A 842 18.24 -4.48 33.41
C THR A 842 16.95 -5.10 33.95
N SER A 843 15.91 -4.29 34.20
CA SER A 843 14.58 -4.76 34.52
C SER A 843 13.74 -5.04 33.27
N GLU A 844 12.79 -5.97 33.38
CA GLU A 844 11.83 -6.24 32.30
C GLU A 844 11.03 -4.97 31.97
N LYS A 845 10.63 -4.19 32.98
CA LYS A 845 9.86 -2.95 32.81
C LYS A 845 10.62 -1.92 32.00
N LEU A 846 11.90 -1.67 32.32
CA LEU A 846 12.70 -0.70 31.58
C LEU A 846 13.02 -1.19 30.15
N MET A 847 13.20 -2.50 29.94
CA MET A 847 13.36 -3.05 28.59
C MET A 847 12.08 -2.97 27.74
N GLY A 848 10.89 -3.11 28.34
CA GLY A 848 9.60 -2.85 27.66
C GLY A 848 9.45 -1.39 27.24
N ILE A 849 9.75 -0.46 28.15
CA ILE A 849 9.77 0.99 27.89
C ILE A 849 10.71 1.32 26.72
N LEU A 850 11.94 0.83 26.77
CA LEU A 850 12.94 1.08 25.72
C LEU A 850 12.57 0.44 24.38
N LEU A 851 11.95 -0.75 24.37
CA LEU A 851 11.47 -1.38 23.14
C LEU A 851 10.37 -0.53 22.47
N ARG A 852 9.32 -0.14 23.21
CA ARG A 852 8.24 0.70 22.66
C ARG A 852 8.74 2.07 22.19
N TRP A 853 9.61 2.70 22.98
CA TRP A 853 10.18 4.00 22.61
C TRP A 853 11.07 3.91 21.37
N HIS A 854 11.84 2.82 21.22
CA HIS A 854 12.66 2.54 20.04
C HIS A 854 11.84 2.15 18.80
N ILE A 855 10.66 1.53 18.96
CA ILE A 855 9.75 1.30 17.83
C ILE A 855 9.23 2.64 17.30
N PHE A 856 8.75 3.53 18.18
CA PHE A 856 8.19 4.81 17.76
C PHE A 856 9.25 5.83 17.31
N ARG A 857 10.40 5.93 17.98
CA ARG A 857 11.50 6.87 17.67
C ARG A 857 12.87 6.22 17.93
N PRO A 858 13.39 5.38 17.00
CA PRO A 858 14.62 4.61 17.23
C PRO A 858 15.81 5.47 17.72
N GLY A 859 16.06 6.60 17.05
CA GLY A 859 17.14 7.55 17.39
C GLY A 859 17.07 8.19 18.79
N HIS A 860 15.94 8.13 19.49
CA HIS A 860 15.84 8.59 20.88
C HIS A 860 16.47 7.60 21.87
N VAL A 861 16.40 6.30 21.55
CA VAL A 861 16.94 5.20 22.35
C VAL A 861 18.34 4.80 21.90
N ALA A 862 18.60 4.74 20.59
CA ALA A 862 19.90 4.41 20.03
C ALA A 862 20.18 5.18 18.73
N GLY A 863 21.31 5.90 18.67
CA GLY A 863 21.70 6.71 17.52
C GLY A 863 23.21 6.92 17.44
N GLY A 864 23.74 6.92 16.21
CA GLY A 864 25.17 7.14 15.96
C GLY A 864 26.09 6.14 16.66
N ASN A 865 25.70 4.84 16.68
CA ASN A 865 26.37 3.78 17.43
C ASN A 865 26.48 4.00 18.96
N SER A 866 25.63 4.85 19.54
CA SER A 866 25.54 5.05 20.99
C SER A 866 24.09 5.11 21.48
N ALA A 867 23.86 5.14 22.79
CA ALA A 867 22.55 5.46 23.35
C ALA A 867 22.07 6.83 22.84
N GLY A 868 20.78 6.95 22.52
CA GLY A 868 20.21 8.18 21.97
C GLY A 868 20.29 9.35 22.96
N GLN A 869 20.39 10.58 22.45
CA GLN A 869 20.64 11.74 23.31
C GLN A 869 19.50 11.98 24.31
N ARG A 870 18.24 11.72 23.94
CA ARG A 870 17.10 11.81 24.87
C ARG A 870 17.19 10.77 26.00
N LEU A 871 17.56 9.51 25.70
CA LEU A 871 17.83 8.50 26.73
C LEU A 871 18.96 8.92 27.69
N ARG A 872 20.06 9.52 27.19
CA ARG A 872 21.12 10.06 28.04
C ARG A 872 20.68 11.27 28.87
N ASN A 873 19.80 12.12 28.34
CA ASN A 873 19.21 13.24 29.08
C ASN A 873 18.33 12.72 30.24
N ALA A 874 17.48 11.72 30.00
CA ALA A 874 16.66 11.08 31.05
C ALA A 874 17.51 10.43 32.15
N PHE A 875 18.59 9.74 31.79
CA PHE A 875 19.59 9.23 32.75
C PHE A 875 20.20 10.36 33.59
N THR A 876 20.55 11.49 32.95
CA THR A 876 21.12 12.65 33.64
C THR A 876 20.12 13.27 34.62
N ALA A 877 18.83 13.31 34.26
CA ALA A 877 17.75 13.73 35.16
C ALA A 877 17.58 12.75 36.34
N ALA A 878 17.60 11.43 36.11
CA ALA A 878 17.54 10.43 37.18
C ALA A 878 18.68 10.61 38.20
N LYS A 879 19.90 10.85 37.71
CA LYS A 879 21.08 11.12 38.53
C LYS A 879 20.95 12.42 39.33
N ALA A 880 20.45 13.50 38.71
CA ALA A 880 20.27 14.79 39.36
C ALA A 880 19.17 14.76 40.44
N ALA A 881 18.08 14.02 40.21
CA ALA A 881 16.98 13.87 41.17
C ALA A 881 17.31 12.93 42.34
N ASN A 882 18.29 12.02 42.18
CA ASN A 882 18.65 11.01 43.18
C ASN A 882 20.15 11.12 43.59
N PRO A 883 20.59 12.26 44.15
CA PRO A 883 22.01 12.55 44.41
C PRO A 883 22.62 11.71 45.55
N THR A 884 21.79 11.04 46.35
CA THR A 884 22.22 10.13 47.44
C THR A 884 22.65 8.76 46.95
N LEU A 885 22.28 8.37 45.72
CA LEU A 885 22.70 7.10 45.13
C LEU A 885 24.11 7.21 44.55
N ASN A 886 24.92 6.17 44.72
CA ASN A 886 26.24 6.11 44.12
C ASN A 886 26.12 5.88 42.59
N TRP A 887 26.24 6.96 41.82
CA TRP A 887 26.27 6.96 40.34
C TRP A 887 27.68 7.00 39.74
N THR A 888 28.75 6.85 40.53
CA THR A 888 30.15 6.82 40.04
C THR A 888 30.70 5.39 39.98
N GLN A 889 30.13 4.45 40.72
CA GLN A 889 30.39 3.02 40.56
C GLN A 889 29.79 2.46 39.25
N ALA A 890 30.35 1.34 38.79
CA ALA A 890 29.90 0.60 37.60
C ALA A 890 28.42 0.17 37.67
N PRO A 891 27.68 0.11 36.54
CA PRO A 891 26.29 -0.34 36.52
C PRO A 891 26.04 -1.72 37.13
N ASN A 892 26.99 -2.65 37.03
CA ASN A 892 26.87 -3.98 37.66
C ASN A 892 26.95 -3.97 39.19
N LEU A 893 27.14 -2.80 39.82
CA LEU A 893 27.13 -2.57 41.27
C LEU A 893 25.93 -1.70 41.72
N TRP A 894 25.09 -1.25 40.79
CA TRP A 894 23.86 -0.50 41.09
C TRP A 894 22.79 -1.44 41.68
N ALA A 895 21.84 -0.86 42.43
CA ALA A 895 20.81 -1.56 43.19
C ALA A 895 19.39 -1.28 42.64
N ASN A 896 18.35 -1.74 43.35
CA ASN A 896 16.95 -1.57 42.92
C ASN A 896 16.51 -0.09 42.93
N GLU A 897 17.12 0.72 43.78
CA GLU A 897 16.89 2.14 43.93
C GLU A 897 17.35 2.89 42.66
N HIS A 898 18.50 2.51 42.09
CA HIS A 898 18.98 3.00 40.80
C HIS A 898 18.02 2.61 39.67
N GLU A 899 17.62 1.34 39.58
CA GLU A 899 16.68 0.88 38.54
C GLU A 899 15.31 1.60 38.67
N THR A 900 14.84 1.87 39.88
CA THR A 900 13.62 2.64 40.15
C THR A 900 13.74 4.11 39.69
N ALA A 901 14.88 4.76 39.96
CA ALA A 901 15.18 6.10 39.47
C ALA A 901 15.25 6.14 37.93
N LEU A 902 15.88 5.13 37.31
CA LEU A 902 15.96 5.00 35.86
C LEU A 902 14.57 4.81 35.23
N ILE A 903 13.76 3.88 35.74
CA ILE A 903 12.38 3.67 35.29
C ILE A 903 11.58 4.98 35.36
N THR A 904 11.62 5.68 36.50
CA THR A 904 10.84 6.92 36.72
C THR A 904 11.14 7.98 35.66
N HIS A 905 12.41 8.30 35.43
CA HIS A 905 12.77 9.41 34.51
C HIS A 905 12.81 9.00 33.04
N ILE A 906 13.16 7.75 32.71
CA ILE A 906 13.13 7.26 31.33
C ILE A 906 11.67 7.06 30.87
N LEU A 907 10.77 6.62 31.75
CA LEU A 907 9.33 6.59 31.45
C LEU A 907 8.80 8.01 31.19
N ALA A 908 9.06 8.97 32.09
CA ALA A 908 8.59 10.35 31.92
C ALA A 908 9.08 11.00 30.61
N GLU A 909 10.34 10.79 30.24
CA GLU A 909 10.90 11.27 28.96
C GLU A 909 10.26 10.54 27.75
N ALA A 910 10.06 9.23 27.83
CA ALA A 910 9.47 8.44 26.74
C ALA A 910 7.98 8.77 26.53
N SER A 911 7.20 8.86 27.61
CA SER A 911 5.78 9.22 27.59
C SER A 911 5.55 10.69 27.19
N SER A 912 6.55 11.58 27.36
CA SER A 912 6.54 12.93 26.76
C SER A 912 6.57 12.94 25.22
N VAL A 913 6.93 11.80 24.61
CA VAL A 913 6.97 11.61 23.15
C VAL A 913 5.81 10.73 22.67
N ASN A 914 5.37 9.74 23.46
CA ASN A 914 4.27 8.85 23.16
C ASN A 914 3.74 8.17 24.44
N ASP A 915 2.53 8.54 24.87
CA ASP A 915 1.86 8.06 26.09
C ASP A 915 1.60 6.55 26.13
N SER A 916 1.49 5.88 24.98
CA SER A 916 1.34 4.40 24.94
C SER A 916 2.53 3.64 25.54
N VAL A 917 3.65 4.30 25.83
CA VAL A 917 4.75 3.73 26.64
C VAL A 917 4.27 3.42 28.08
N ASP A 918 3.37 4.23 28.66
CA ASP A 918 2.79 3.98 29.99
C ASP A 918 1.94 2.70 30.02
N ASN A 919 1.26 2.37 28.91
CA ASN A 919 0.52 1.11 28.78
C ASN A 919 1.47 -0.11 28.82
N VAL A 920 2.65 0.01 28.20
CA VAL A 920 3.70 -1.03 28.24
C VAL A 920 4.29 -1.12 29.63
N ALA A 921 4.62 0.01 30.26
CA ALA A 921 5.17 0.06 31.62
C ALA A 921 4.23 -0.54 32.68
N ASN A 922 2.92 -0.57 32.41
CA ASN A 922 1.89 -1.14 33.30
C ASN A 922 1.29 -2.46 32.78
N TRP A 923 1.90 -3.11 31.80
CA TRP A 923 1.40 -4.37 31.24
C TRP A 923 1.53 -5.55 32.23
N PRO A 924 0.53 -6.46 32.29
CA PRO A 924 -0.80 -6.41 31.67
C PRO A 924 -1.83 -5.76 32.62
N SER A 925 -2.23 -4.52 32.32
CA SER A 925 -3.19 -3.76 33.15
C SER A 925 -4.57 -4.43 33.25
N TRP A 926 -4.92 -5.28 32.28
CA TRP A 926 -6.19 -6.02 32.22
C TRP A 926 -6.27 -7.24 33.16
N LEU A 927 -5.19 -7.65 33.84
CA LEU A 927 -5.24 -8.70 34.88
C LEU A 927 -5.64 -8.19 36.28
N GLY A 928 -5.71 -6.87 36.50
CA GLY A 928 -5.82 -6.27 37.84
C GLY A 928 -7.23 -5.99 38.37
N GLY A 929 -8.29 -6.24 37.59
CA GLY A 929 -9.66 -5.86 37.94
C GLY A 929 -10.43 -6.93 38.73
N THR A 930 -11.30 -6.52 39.66
CA THR A 930 -12.28 -7.38 40.34
C THR A 930 -13.43 -7.85 39.44
N VAL A 931 -13.42 -7.48 38.15
CA VAL A 931 -14.45 -7.82 37.16
C VAL A 931 -13.78 -8.11 35.82
N GLN A 932 -14.24 -9.13 35.09
CA GLN A 932 -13.74 -9.48 33.74
C GLN A 932 -14.16 -8.49 32.63
N THR A 933 -14.60 -7.27 32.95
CA THR A 933 -15.30 -6.35 32.03
C THR A 933 -14.40 -5.41 31.20
N THR A 934 -13.07 -5.44 31.37
CA THR A 934 -12.15 -4.54 30.63
C THR A 934 -10.99 -5.23 29.92
N ASN A 935 -11.08 -6.55 29.64
CA ASN A 935 -10.31 -7.15 28.55
C ASN A 935 -10.94 -6.72 27.20
N THR A 936 -10.62 -5.52 26.74
CA THR A 936 -11.22 -4.87 25.56
C THR A 936 -10.97 -5.60 24.24
N ARG A 937 -10.12 -6.63 24.23
CA ARG A 937 -9.66 -7.35 23.04
C ARG A 937 -9.92 -8.86 23.10
N ASN A 938 -10.55 -9.36 24.16
CA ASN A 938 -10.94 -10.77 24.38
C ASN A 938 -9.78 -11.78 24.20
N TYR A 939 -8.60 -11.44 24.70
CA TYR A 939 -7.40 -12.29 24.62
C TYR A 939 -7.62 -13.71 25.17
N GLN A 940 -7.07 -14.69 24.47
CA GLN A 940 -6.93 -16.09 24.86
C GLN A 940 -5.66 -16.34 25.70
N LEU A 941 -4.74 -15.37 25.77
CA LEU A 941 -3.52 -15.46 26.59
C LEU A 941 -3.83 -15.61 28.08
N VAL A 942 -3.70 -16.83 28.59
CA VAL A 942 -3.73 -17.14 30.03
C VAL A 942 -2.35 -16.91 30.65
N LEU A 943 -2.30 -16.08 31.70
CA LEU A 943 -1.11 -15.80 32.50
C LEU A 943 -1.38 -16.12 33.98
N PRO A 944 -0.36 -16.53 34.76
CA PRO A 944 -0.47 -16.64 36.21
C PRO A 944 -0.87 -15.31 36.87
N ALA A 945 -1.63 -15.37 37.96
CA ALA A 945 -2.00 -14.19 38.73
C ALA A 945 -0.76 -13.41 39.21
N GLY A 946 -0.80 -12.08 39.13
CA GLY A 946 0.34 -11.21 39.46
C GLY A 946 1.44 -11.12 38.37
N THR A 947 1.29 -11.80 37.23
CA THR A 947 2.21 -11.65 36.09
C THR A 947 2.23 -10.20 35.62
N THR A 948 3.41 -9.58 35.64
CA THR A 948 3.68 -8.18 35.27
C THR A 948 5.08 -8.06 34.68
N LEU A 949 5.42 -6.89 34.10
CA LEU A 949 6.82 -6.51 33.90
C LEU A 949 7.48 -6.13 35.24
N LEU A 950 8.44 -6.94 35.67
CA LEU A 950 9.23 -6.74 36.87
C LEU A 950 10.09 -5.46 36.76
N SER A 951 10.12 -4.69 37.85
CA SER A 951 10.91 -3.45 37.98
C SER A 951 12.22 -3.64 38.76
N THR A 952 12.46 -4.82 39.34
CA THR A 952 13.70 -5.11 40.08
C THR A 952 14.90 -5.21 39.14
N ARG A 953 16.06 -4.78 39.61
CA ARG A 953 17.31 -4.82 38.85
C ARG A 953 17.70 -6.26 38.49
N ASN A 954 18.26 -6.45 37.30
CA ASN A 954 18.60 -7.75 36.70
C ASN A 954 17.43 -8.73 36.50
N SER A 955 16.16 -8.28 36.50
CA SER A 955 15.01 -9.16 36.24
C SER A 955 14.83 -9.53 34.76
N PHE A 956 15.39 -8.76 33.81
CA PHE A 956 15.32 -9.08 32.39
C PHE A 956 16.31 -10.19 32.00
N ASN A 957 15.89 -11.43 32.18
CA ASN A 957 16.56 -12.59 31.60
C ASN A 957 16.29 -12.62 30.08
N PHE A 958 17.30 -12.31 29.27
CA PHE A 958 17.14 -12.18 27.82
C PHE A 958 17.27 -13.52 27.10
N ASP A 959 16.28 -13.84 26.28
CA ASP A 959 16.31 -14.95 25.34
C ASP A 959 17.10 -14.51 24.10
N VAL A 960 18.34 -14.98 23.99
CA VAL A 960 19.26 -14.56 22.92
C VAL A 960 18.80 -15.14 21.58
N PRO A 961 18.68 -14.32 20.51
CA PRO A 961 18.18 -14.74 19.20
C PRO A 961 18.96 -15.90 18.57
#